data_AF-A0A2B4RMR3-F1
#
_entry.id   AF-A0A2B4RMR3-F1
#
_cell.length_a   1.000
_cell.length_b   1.000
_cell.length_c   1.000
_cell.angle_alpha   90.00
_cell.angle_beta   90.00
_cell.angle_gamma   90.00
#
_symmetry.space_group_name_H-M   'P 1'
#
loop_
_entity.id
_entity.type
_entity.pdbx_description
1 polymer ?
#
loop_
_entity_poly.entity_id
_entity_poly.type
_entity_poly.pdbx_seq_one_letter_code
_entity_poly.pdbx_strand_id
1 'polypeptide(L)'
;MLNSDSQVAPLYTLRKDHKEYSDEYKGPPVRPVCGAMVGYNCKLSHLVSVVLTEVWKSRENSAICTSTEDMIAEMNRVNQDQDNDNLIIGSTDVIALYPSLDIEFTIDKVCEVFYESNISIRSINSQELGLYLALTTSPEVLARMEITNVCPTRKTNRGRPPTITASGSEEQKEKRFKSWNPPVTQPDERAKRIMLKEALRVVLTVIMKNHVFTFDNEIRKQIRGGPIGLKLTGVLAQIFMIWWDEKFATRLNELAIVMKMNKRYVDDINMAVQATPVGMRYKDGKTHMDERSVAEDQGISDDERTMTLIKQIGNDIHPSIQLEIDYPSKHQDGKLPILDLKVWMETKGEETDRQDEKASASVIMYEFYSKSMASKTVIHARSAVSWSTKRTVLTQEVLRVLLNCSRLLPWERVVENVNEMVLRMQYSGYSKKFRYEVVDSALKAFRARQRAERKGERPLHRPKEWRKVEREKEKSERKSNWYKRGGNESVIFVPATPNSRLRKEYQTEIKQQGFNIKVVEKAGIAIKRLLQKSDPFKPRQCGREDCPVCSTGGKGPCDRESVTYEIKCIQCNSVYVGETARSAYTRGKEHTKSLNNKEERSALWKHCKEKHNREGQICAKAYEKIIGPVLVEEAREIGLHLQDALAKFETKCFLEDEVESAKDKLLAAKKNAEEREEKQREVEEQKKLRVAIETEMEVKREKWEKEIEEKGEVLSQETEKRLQLQIQNKKLEKDVETQSQKIAELQNAREGKRKSGGGLEQFVGAAVGAAAATFAYLMSDLRLKQNITTLPHSEYDNICLQEDSVLLSAVVMERTVGVSLANCAELYKAGNTTSGVYTINPDGVGAFDVYCDQNTAGGGWTVIQRRLDGSVDFNRSWCDYKHGFGNMSGEYWLGLDKINRLTWRTKNKLRVDLEFRVNQKVHHPYAEYNLFVVESELKNYSLIIGEMSTGDAGDSFDYNNKARFLTRDKDEYKHQCATKYGAWWYPNNTCGTSNLNGGFQHRLR
;
A
#
# COMPACT_ATOMS: atom_id res chain seq x y z
N MET A 1 28.82 -23.05 28.38
CA MET A 1 28.59 -21.87 27.53
C MET A 1 27.58 -20.92 28.20
N LEU A 2 27.88 -20.45 29.40
CA LEU A 2 27.06 -19.44 30.10
C LEU A 2 28.00 -18.26 30.31
N ASN A 3 27.92 -17.24 29.45
CA ASN A 3 28.55 -15.96 29.75
C ASN A 3 27.67 -15.24 30.77
N SER A 4 28.30 -14.62 31.76
CA SER A 4 27.69 -13.76 32.78
C SER A 4 26.93 -12.53 32.21
N ASP A 5 26.95 -12.33 30.89
CA ASP A 5 26.30 -11.22 30.17
C ASP A 5 24.88 -11.54 29.66
N SER A 6 24.37 -12.77 29.86
CA SER A 6 23.07 -13.19 29.32
C SER A 6 21.90 -12.80 30.22
N GLN A 7 21.08 -11.85 29.76
CA GLN A 7 19.85 -11.43 30.44
C GLN A 7 18.68 -12.37 30.11
N VAL A 8 17.74 -12.52 31.04
CA VAL A 8 16.46 -13.19 30.76
C VAL A 8 15.66 -12.30 29.80
N ALA A 9 15.03 -12.89 28.78
CA ALA A 9 14.25 -12.13 27.81
C ALA A 9 13.06 -11.42 28.48
N PRO A 10 12.82 -10.11 28.27
CA PRO A 10 11.64 -9.44 28.81
C PRO A 10 10.39 -9.80 28.01
N LEU A 11 9.23 -9.91 28.66
CA LEU A 11 7.93 -9.98 28.00
C LEU A 11 7.30 -8.58 27.98
N TYR A 12 7.01 -8.06 26.78
CA TYR A 12 6.32 -6.78 26.62
C TYR A 12 5.08 -6.93 25.73
N THR A 13 4.12 -6.02 25.87
CA THR A 13 2.86 -6.04 25.13
C THR A 13 2.84 -4.96 24.05
N LEU A 14 2.54 -5.34 22.81
CA LEU A 14 2.33 -4.41 21.70
C LEU A 14 0.85 -4.23 21.43
N ARG A 15 0.38 -2.99 21.32
CA ARG A 15 -1.03 -2.70 20.96
C ARG A 15 -1.33 -3.22 19.55
N LYS A 16 -2.53 -3.81 19.37
CA LYS A 16 -3.08 -4.14 18.07
C LYS A 16 -3.89 -2.94 17.55
N ASP A 17 -3.18 -2.00 16.93
CA ASP A 17 -3.73 -0.69 16.52
C ASP A 17 -4.92 -0.75 15.55
N HIS A 18 -5.13 -1.91 14.92
CA HIS A 18 -6.18 -2.17 13.93
C HIS A 18 -7.40 -2.90 14.50
N LYS A 19 -7.40 -3.26 15.78
CA LYS A 19 -8.56 -3.86 16.45
C LYS A 19 -9.21 -2.82 17.34
N GLU A 20 -10.48 -2.55 17.08
CA GLU A 20 -11.29 -1.71 17.94
C GLU A 20 -11.47 -2.38 19.32
N TYR A 21 -11.67 -1.59 20.35
CA TYR A 21 -12.04 -2.08 21.67
C TYR A 21 -13.14 -1.19 22.21
N SER A 22 -14.27 -1.81 22.54
CA SER A 22 -15.43 -1.17 23.13
C SER A 22 -15.42 -1.21 24.66
N ASP A 23 -14.53 -2.02 25.23
CA ASP A 23 -14.48 -2.33 26.65
C ASP A 23 -13.31 -1.58 27.32
N GLU A 24 -13.63 -0.48 28.00
CA GLU A 24 -12.65 0.32 28.76
C GLU A 24 -11.96 -0.48 29.86
N TYR A 25 -12.59 -1.53 30.39
CA TYR A 25 -12.05 -2.33 31.50
C TYR A 25 -11.05 -3.39 31.03
N LYS A 26 -11.24 -3.97 29.84
CA LYS A 26 -10.27 -4.91 29.24
C LYS A 26 -9.08 -4.20 28.58
N GLY A 27 -9.23 -2.92 28.27
CA GLY A 27 -8.22 -2.13 27.57
C GLY A 27 -8.02 -2.58 26.11
N PRO A 28 -7.13 -1.89 25.36
CA PRO A 28 -6.92 -2.21 23.97
C PRO A 28 -6.29 -3.61 23.81
N PRO A 29 -6.71 -4.39 22.80
CA PRO A 29 -6.12 -5.69 22.54
C PRO A 29 -4.61 -5.57 22.31
N VAL A 30 -3.84 -6.37 23.03
CA VAL A 30 -2.38 -6.40 22.93
C VAL A 30 -1.87 -7.76 22.45
N ARG A 31 -0.66 -7.78 21.89
CA ARG A 31 0.10 -8.99 21.57
C ARG A 31 1.28 -9.09 22.54
N PRO A 32 1.39 -10.18 23.33
CA PRO A 32 2.59 -10.42 24.12
C PRO A 32 3.74 -10.78 23.19
N VAL A 33 4.89 -10.15 23.40
CA VAL A 33 6.12 -10.39 22.64
C VAL A 33 7.22 -10.71 23.63
N CYS A 34 7.73 -11.93 23.53
CA CYS A 34 8.93 -12.33 24.25
C CYS A 34 10.13 -11.67 23.53
N GLY A 35 10.93 -10.89 24.25
CA GLY A 35 12.16 -10.28 23.76
C GLY A 35 13.27 -11.32 23.55
N ALA A 36 12.96 -12.45 22.91
CA ALA A 36 13.82 -13.62 22.77
C ALA A 36 15.14 -13.34 22.02
N MET A 37 15.25 -12.17 21.38
CA MET A 37 16.47 -11.62 20.80
C MET A 37 17.59 -11.35 21.83
N VAL A 38 17.26 -11.28 23.13
CA VAL A 38 18.22 -10.97 24.21
C VAL A 38 18.49 -12.19 25.12
N GLY A 39 17.78 -13.31 24.91
CA GLY A 39 17.85 -14.49 25.78
C GLY A 39 19.06 -15.41 25.54
N TYR A 40 19.31 -16.31 26.50
CA TYR A 40 20.42 -17.28 26.51
C TYR A 40 20.59 -18.07 25.21
N ASN A 41 19.48 -18.44 24.56
CA ASN A 41 19.50 -19.27 23.37
C ASN A 41 19.69 -18.48 22.06
N CYS A 42 19.72 -17.14 22.10
CA CYS A 42 19.67 -16.31 20.90
C CYS A 42 20.84 -16.59 19.93
N LYS A 43 22.07 -16.70 20.43
CA LYS A 43 23.26 -16.94 19.58
C LYS A 43 23.21 -18.30 18.88
N LEU A 44 22.87 -19.35 19.63
CA LEU A 44 22.79 -20.70 19.10
C LEU A 44 21.60 -20.83 18.13
N SER A 45 20.46 -20.24 18.49
CA SER A 45 19.29 -20.10 17.63
C SER A 45 19.62 -19.41 16.31
N HIS A 46 20.38 -18.31 16.35
CA HIS A 46 20.79 -17.60 15.14
C HIS A 46 21.65 -18.47 14.24
N LEU A 47 22.66 -19.14 14.80
CA LEU A 47 23.55 -20.04 14.03
C LEU A 47 22.75 -21.15 13.33
N VAL A 48 21.88 -21.84 14.06
CA VAL A 48 21.06 -22.93 13.51
C VAL A 48 20.06 -22.40 12.48
N SER A 49 19.50 -21.20 12.70
CA SER A 49 18.59 -20.58 11.75
C SER A 49 19.25 -20.32 10.39
N VAL A 50 20.56 -20.03 10.34
CA VAL A 50 21.28 -19.83 9.07
C VAL A 50 21.31 -21.11 8.25
N VAL A 51 21.61 -22.25 8.89
CA VAL A 51 21.65 -23.56 8.23
C VAL A 51 20.27 -23.94 7.72
N LEU A 52 19.27 -23.91 8.61
CA LEU A 52 17.90 -24.29 8.26
C LEU A 52 17.25 -23.34 7.25
N THR A 53 17.68 -22.09 7.19
CA THR A 53 17.18 -21.15 6.18
C THR A 53 17.49 -21.61 4.75
N GLU A 54 18.68 -22.17 4.53
CA GLU A 54 19.03 -22.69 3.21
C GLU A 54 18.31 -24.02 2.93
N VAL A 55 18.07 -24.83 3.95
CA VAL A 55 17.31 -26.10 3.84
C VAL A 55 15.92 -25.86 3.27
N TRP A 56 15.14 -24.97 3.85
CA TRP A 56 13.77 -24.76 3.37
C TRP A 56 13.74 -24.00 2.04
N LYS A 57 14.71 -23.11 1.76
CA LYS A 57 14.82 -22.46 0.45
C LYS A 57 15.16 -23.42 -0.69
N SER A 58 15.87 -24.51 -0.38
CA SER A 58 16.22 -25.54 -1.36
C SER A 58 15.00 -26.35 -1.82
N ARG A 59 13.90 -26.35 -1.05
CA ARG A 59 12.63 -26.90 -1.51
C ARG A 59 11.92 -25.90 -2.42
N GLU A 60 11.53 -26.36 -3.59
CA GLU A 60 10.59 -25.64 -4.46
C GLU A 60 9.19 -25.81 -3.89
N ASN A 61 8.72 -24.82 -3.13
CA ASN A 61 7.31 -24.72 -2.75
C ASN A 61 6.68 -23.54 -3.50
N SER A 62 5.76 -23.88 -4.41
CA SER A 62 4.98 -22.95 -5.22
C SER A 62 3.97 -22.15 -4.40
N ALA A 63 3.61 -22.62 -3.20
CA ALA A 63 2.69 -21.93 -2.31
C ALA A 63 3.30 -20.69 -1.66
N ILE A 64 4.62 -20.57 -1.55
CA ILE A 64 5.23 -19.42 -0.88
C ILE A 64 5.18 -18.18 -1.79
N CYS A 65 4.39 -17.19 -1.37
CA CYS A 65 4.33 -15.85 -1.95
C CYS A 65 5.27 -14.90 -1.21
N THR A 66 6.08 -14.14 -1.97
CA THR A 66 7.09 -13.25 -1.38
C THR A 66 6.73 -11.77 -1.42
N SER A 67 5.77 -11.38 -2.26
CA SER A 67 5.38 -9.98 -2.45
C SER A 67 4.01 -9.85 -3.10
N THR A 68 3.41 -8.66 -3.02
CA THR A 68 2.17 -8.34 -3.75
C THR A 68 2.33 -8.54 -5.27
N GLU A 69 3.50 -8.22 -5.83
CA GLU A 69 3.80 -8.43 -7.26
C GLU A 69 3.73 -9.92 -7.65
N ASP A 70 4.23 -10.80 -6.78
CA ASP A 70 4.22 -12.26 -6.93
C ASP A 70 2.78 -12.83 -6.82
N MET A 71 1.97 -12.27 -5.90
CA MET A 71 0.56 -12.60 -5.77
C MET A 71 -0.25 -12.23 -7.02
N ILE A 72 -0.05 -11.01 -7.54
CA ILE A 72 -0.73 -10.55 -8.75
C ILE A 72 -0.32 -11.39 -9.97
N ALA A 73 0.96 -11.76 -10.08
CA ALA A 73 1.44 -12.64 -11.14
C ALA A 73 0.70 -13.99 -11.13
N GLU A 74 0.46 -14.57 -9.94
CA GLU A 74 -0.32 -15.80 -9.82
C GLU A 74 -1.79 -15.60 -10.17
N MET A 75 -2.44 -14.55 -9.67
CA MET A 75 -3.84 -14.24 -10.00
C MET A 75 -4.02 -14.06 -11.52
N ASN A 76 -3.08 -13.37 -12.17
CA ASN A 76 -3.08 -13.22 -13.62
C ASN A 76 -2.84 -14.56 -14.35
N ARG A 77 -2.03 -15.48 -13.80
CA ARG A 77 -1.86 -16.83 -14.34
C ARG A 77 -3.17 -17.60 -14.27
N VAL A 78 -3.87 -17.59 -13.14
CA VAL A 78 -5.18 -18.23 -12.98
C VAL A 78 -6.17 -17.65 -13.99
N ASN A 79 -6.21 -16.33 -14.16
CA ASN A 79 -7.09 -15.67 -15.14
C ASN A 79 -6.81 -16.06 -16.61
N GLN A 80 -5.64 -16.65 -16.91
CA GLN A 80 -5.29 -17.16 -18.25
C GLN A 80 -5.68 -18.63 -18.45
N ASP A 81 -5.99 -19.37 -17.37
CA ASP A 81 -6.42 -20.76 -17.46
C ASP A 81 -7.82 -20.84 -18.11
N GLN A 82 -8.04 -21.84 -18.97
CA GLN A 82 -9.26 -21.98 -19.78
C GLN A 82 -10.47 -22.57 -19.01
N ASP A 83 -10.25 -22.99 -17.76
CA ASP A 83 -11.19 -23.76 -16.93
C ASP A 83 -11.34 -23.07 -15.57
N ASN A 84 -12.07 -21.96 -15.54
CA ASN A 84 -12.29 -21.11 -14.37
C ASN A 84 -13.78 -20.99 -14.04
N ASP A 85 -14.55 -22.06 -14.24
CA ASP A 85 -15.99 -22.04 -13.98
C ASP A 85 -16.27 -22.09 -12.48
N ASN A 86 -17.14 -21.19 -12.01
CA ASN A 86 -17.56 -21.07 -10.62
C ASN A 86 -16.40 -20.97 -9.62
N LEU A 87 -15.38 -20.17 -9.93
CA LEU A 87 -14.23 -19.97 -9.04
C LEU A 87 -14.58 -18.95 -7.94
N ILE A 88 -14.25 -19.26 -6.69
CA ILE A 88 -14.30 -18.32 -5.56
C ILE A 88 -12.90 -17.95 -5.11
N ILE A 89 -12.78 -16.81 -4.43
CA ILE A 89 -11.53 -16.36 -3.81
C ILE A 89 -11.71 -16.23 -2.30
N GLY A 90 -10.70 -16.64 -1.54
CA GLY A 90 -10.72 -16.58 -0.09
C GLY A 90 -9.33 -16.47 0.51
N SER A 91 -9.30 -16.08 1.78
CA SER A 91 -8.08 -16.00 2.58
C SER A 91 -8.27 -16.71 3.91
N THR A 92 -7.20 -17.34 4.41
CA THR A 92 -7.16 -17.94 5.73
C THR A 92 -5.96 -17.45 6.53
N ASP A 93 -6.15 -17.20 7.83
CA ASP A 93 -5.10 -16.79 8.77
C ASP A 93 -4.91 -17.87 9.84
N VAL A 94 -3.67 -18.15 10.23
CA VAL A 94 -3.37 -19.12 11.28
C VAL A 94 -3.36 -18.44 12.65
N ILE A 95 -4.29 -18.85 13.51
CA ILE A 95 -4.43 -18.31 14.85
C ILE A 95 -3.21 -18.70 15.70
N ALA A 96 -2.43 -17.69 16.07
CA ALA A 96 -1.28 -17.82 16.98
C ALA A 96 -0.30 -18.94 16.57
N LEU A 97 0.10 -18.95 15.29
CA LEU A 97 0.99 -19.98 14.73
C LEU A 97 2.17 -20.33 15.65
N TYR A 98 3.02 -19.37 16.03
CA TYR A 98 4.22 -19.70 16.82
C TYR A 98 3.92 -20.29 18.20
N PRO A 99 3.04 -19.70 19.04
CA PRO A 99 2.65 -20.33 20.30
C PRO A 99 1.95 -21.68 20.18
N SER A 100 1.28 -21.97 19.06
CA SER A 100 0.52 -23.21 18.84
C SER A 100 1.35 -24.36 18.24
N LEU A 101 2.58 -24.08 17.78
CA LEU A 101 3.46 -25.11 17.20
C LEU A 101 3.75 -26.25 18.19
N ASP A 102 3.45 -27.48 17.76
CA ASP A 102 3.99 -28.67 18.38
C ASP A 102 5.48 -28.76 18.05
N ILE A 103 6.31 -28.44 19.04
CA ILE A 103 7.75 -28.37 18.87
C ILE A 103 8.36 -29.74 18.59
N GLU A 104 7.84 -30.81 19.19
CA GLU A 104 8.43 -32.15 19.02
C GLU A 104 8.16 -32.64 17.60
N PHE A 105 6.91 -32.56 17.16
CA PHE A 105 6.52 -32.88 15.79
C PHE A 105 7.22 -31.99 14.76
N THR A 106 7.34 -30.68 15.04
CA THR A 106 8.03 -29.75 14.13
C THR A 106 9.51 -30.11 13.97
N ILE A 107 10.19 -30.47 15.07
CA ILE A 107 11.59 -30.91 15.02
C ILE A 107 11.74 -32.17 14.18
N ASP A 108 10.83 -33.14 14.31
CA ASP A 108 10.81 -34.34 13.48
C ASP A 108 10.76 -33.99 11.98
N LYS A 109 9.80 -33.15 11.59
CA LYS A 109 9.64 -32.73 10.19
C LYS A 109 10.84 -31.94 9.68
N VAL A 110 11.42 -31.07 10.50
CA VAL A 110 12.64 -30.32 10.14
C VAL A 110 13.83 -31.26 9.91
N CYS A 111 13.99 -32.28 10.75
CA CYS A 111 15.04 -33.28 10.59
C CYS A 111 14.82 -34.19 9.37
N GLU A 112 13.57 -34.53 9.03
CA GLU A 112 13.22 -35.21 7.77
C GLU A 112 13.61 -34.35 6.56
N VAL A 113 13.15 -33.10 6.51
CA VAL A 113 13.43 -32.18 5.40
C VAL A 113 14.92 -31.91 5.25
N PHE A 114 15.66 -31.76 6.37
CA PHE A 114 17.12 -31.65 6.33
C PHE A 114 17.78 -32.87 5.69
N TYR A 115 17.33 -34.07 6.09
CA TYR A 115 17.88 -35.33 5.59
C TYR A 115 17.59 -35.58 4.11
N GLU A 116 16.49 -35.06 3.58
CA GLU A 116 16.14 -35.14 2.16
C GLU A 116 16.78 -34.04 1.30
N SER A 117 17.17 -32.92 1.91
CA SER A 117 17.69 -31.76 1.16
C SER A 117 18.98 -32.06 0.39
N ASN A 118 19.30 -31.30 -0.66
CA ASN A 118 20.59 -31.45 -1.38
C ASN A 118 21.77 -30.71 -0.71
N ILE A 119 21.60 -30.27 0.54
CA ILE A 119 22.60 -29.45 1.22
C ILE A 119 23.74 -30.30 1.76
N SER A 120 24.97 -29.92 1.39
CA SER A 120 26.19 -30.46 1.95
C SER A 120 26.83 -29.47 2.93
N ILE A 121 27.20 -29.96 4.11
CA ILE A 121 27.98 -29.19 5.08
C ILE A 121 29.44 -29.60 4.93
N ARG A 122 30.30 -28.65 4.54
CA ARG A 122 31.74 -28.90 4.36
C ARG A 122 32.48 -28.80 5.69
N SER A 123 33.64 -29.46 5.76
CA SER A 123 34.58 -29.36 6.90
C SER A 123 34.02 -29.83 8.25
N ILE A 124 33.18 -30.87 8.24
CA ILE A 124 32.65 -31.47 9.47
C ILE A 124 33.75 -32.27 10.16
N ASN A 125 34.01 -31.98 11.43
CA ASN A 125 34.83 -32.84 12.27
C ASN A 125 33.99 -34.04 12.73
N SER A 126 34.18 -35.19 12.09
CA SER A 126 33.39 -36.40 12.33
C SER A 126 33.68 -37.06 13.68
N GLN A 127 34.90 -36.91 14.21
CA GLN A 127 35.26 -37.41 15.55
C GLN A 127 34.54 -36.63 16.64
N GLU A 128 34.46 -35.30 16.50
CA GLU A 128 33.70 -34.44 17.41
C GLU A 128 32.21 -34.72 17.37
N LEU A 129 31.67 -34.90 16.15
CA LEU A 129 30.26 -35.19 15.95
C LEU A 129 29.90 -36.55 16.55
N GLY A 130 30.72 -37.58 16.35
CA GLY A 130 30.53 -38.90 16.96
C GLY A 130 30.58 -38.83 18.48
N LEU A 131 31.57 -38.12 19.05
CA LEU A 131 31.67 -37.94 20.49
C LEU A 131 30.45 -37.20 21.07
N TYR A 132 29.97 -36.17 20.38
CA TYR A 132 28.78 -35.43 20.79
C TYR A 132 27.54 -36.33 20.83
N LEU A 133 27.33 -37.18 19.81
CA LEU A 133 26.21 -38.12 19.77
C LEU A 133 26.33 -39.20 20.84
N ALA A 134 27.52 -39.77 21.04
CA ALA A 134 27.77 -40.73 22.12
C ALA A 134 27.50 -40.17 23.53
N LEU A 135 27.56 -38.84 23.68
CA LEU A 135 27.28 -38.14 24.93
C LEU A 135 25.82 -37.75 25.11
N THR A 136 25.10 -37.50 24.01
CA THR A 136 23.76 -36.89 24.04
C THR A 136 22.64 -37.85 23.65
N THR A 137 22.99 -39.00 23.06
CA THR A 137 22.06 -39.98 22.51
C THR A 137 22.32 -41.36 23.13
N SER A 138 21.25 -42.12 23.42
CA SER A 138 21.40 -43.44 24.03
C SER A 138 21.96 -44.48 23.06
N PRO A 139 22.69 -45.51 23.54
CA PRO A 139 23.25 -46.56 22.69
C PRO A 139 22.20 -47.28 21.83
N GLU A 140 20.97 -47.46 22.34
CA GLU A 140 19.86 -48.12 21.64
C GLU A 140 19.36 -47.27 20.46
N VAL A 141 19.36 -45.94 20.61
CA VAL A 141 19.01 -45.00 19.52
C VAL A 141 20.10 -45.01 18.45
N LEU A 142 21.38 -45.00 18.84
CA LEU A 142 22.51 -45.09 17.91
C LEU A 142 22.52 -46.42 17.13
N ALA A 143 22.14 -47.51 17.79
CA ALA A 143 22.02 -48.83 17.15
C ALA A 143 20.89 -48.88 16.12
N ARG A 144 19.71 -48.33 16.45
CA ARG A 144 18.58 -48.24 15.50
C ARG A 144 18.88 -47.39 14.26
N MET A 145 19.80 -46.42 14.39
CA MET A 145 20.25 -45.57 13.28
C MET A 145 21.43 -46.16 12.51
N GLU A 146 21.93 -47.33 12.91
CA GLU A 146 23.09 -48.01 12.31
C GLU A 146 24.40 -47.18 12.34
N ILE A 147 24.53 -46.25 13.31
CA ILE A 147 25.71 -45.37 13.44
C ILE A 147 26.56 -45.65 14.68
N THR A 148 26.28 -46.73 15.43
CA THR A 148 27.07 -47.11 16.61
C THR A 148 28.56 -47.28 16.27
N ASN A 149 28.86 -47.89 15.12
CA ASN A 149 30.23 -48.19 14.71
C ASN A 149 31.05 -46.95 14.34
N VAL A 150 30.39 -45.84 14.03
CA VAL A 150 31.04 -44.56 13.68
C VAL A 150 31.07 -43.59 14.87
N CYS A 151 30.55 -43.98 16.02
CA CYS A 151 30.60 -43.22 17.26
C CYS A 151 31.61 -43.85 18.25
N PRO A 152 32.36 -43.03 19.01
CA PRO A 152 33.25 -43.54 20.04
C PRO A 152 32.47 -44.15 21.22
N THR A 153 33.00 -45.21 21.83
CA THR A 153 32.39 -45.88 22.99
C THR A 153 33.22 -45.64 24.25
N ARG A 154 32.60 -45.57 25.42
CA ARG A 154 33.33 -45.30 26.67
C ARG A 154 34.12 -46.54 27.08
N LYS A 155 35.40 -46.38 27.42
CA LYS A 155 36.28 -47.50 27.84
C LYS A 155 35.82 -48.15 29.14
N THR A 156 35.28 -47.36 30.07
CA THR A 156 34.84 -47.84 31.38
C THR A 156 33.56 -47.14 31.81
N ASN A 157 32.71 -47.84 32.56
CA ASN A 157 31.48 -47.25 33.13
C ASN A 157 31.74 -46.46 34.42
N ARG A 158 32.96 -46.47 34.96
CA ARG A 158 33.36 -45.79 36.21
C ARG A 158 34.02 -44.44 35.92
N GLY A 159 33.76 -43.44 36.76
CA GLY A 159 34.40 -42.11 36.71
C GLY A 159 33.46 -40.97 36.31
N ARG A 160 33.95 -39.73 36.42
CA ARG A 160 33.15 -38.50 36.20
C ARG A 160 32.49 -38.50 34.80
N PRO A 161 31.24 -38.03 34.69
CA PRO A 161 30.59 -37.81 33.41
C PRO A 161 31.46 -36.90 32.51
N PRO A 162 31.71 -37.28 31.26
CA PRO A 162 32.48 -36.46 30.34
C PRO A 162 31.72 -35.17 30.01
N THR A 163 32.42 -34.03 30.03
CA THR A 163 31.85 -32.70 29.75
C THR A 163 32.20 -32.23 28.34
N ILE A 164 31.25 -31.59 27.64
CA ILE A 164 31.50 -30.93 26.35
C ILE A 164 32.09 -29.54 26.60
N THR A 165 33.42 -29.41 26.58
CA THR A 165 34.11 -28.11 26.66
C THR A 165 34.48 -27.62 25.26
N ALA A 166 33.85 -26.53 24.82
CA ALA A 166 34.04 -25.97 23.47
C ALA A 166 35.25 -25.02 23.32
N SER A 167 35.94 -24.69 24.41
CA SER A 167 37.10 -23.80 24.42
C SER A 167 38.19 -24.40 25.30
N GLY A 168 39.20 -24.97 24.66
CA GLY A 168 40.40 -25.49 25.31
C GLY A 168 41.57 -25.56 24.35
N SER A 169 42.79 -25.62 24.88
CA SER A 169 44.01 -25.87 24.08
C SER A 169 43.90 -27.21 23.34
N GLU A 170 44.67 -27.41 22.26
CA GLU A 170 44.70 -28.71 21.54
C GLU A 170 44.96 -29.88 22.50
N GLU A 171 45.81 -29.67 23.50
CA GLU A 171 46.09 -30.65 24.57
C GLU A 171 44.83 -31.02 25.39
N GLN A 172 43.93 -30.07 25.64
CA GLN A 172 42.65 -30.33 26.31
C GLN A 172 41.66 -31.08 25.38
N LYS A 173 41.73 -30.82 24.06
CA LYS A 173 40.93 -31.52 23.06
C LYS A 173 41.37 -32.97 22.88
N GLU A 174 42.65 -33.29 23.03
CA GLU A 174 43.14 -34.67 23.01
C GLU A 174 42.82 -35.41 24.32
N LYS A 175 43.00 -34.75 25.47
CA LYS A 175 42.72 -35.35 26.79
C LYS A 175 41.28 -35.86 26.94
N ARG A 176 40.29 -35.20 26.34
CA ARG A 176 38.89 -35.65 26.41
C ARG A 176 38.61 -36.97 25.68
N PHE A 177 39.39 -37.35 24.67
CA PHE A 177 39.22 -38.63 23.96
C PHE A 177 39.90 -39.81 24.68
N LYS A 178 40.79 -39.56 25.65
CA LYS A 178 41.53 -40.64 26.36
C LYS A 178 40.62 -41.71 26.98
N SER A 179 39.46 -41.28 27.49
CA SER A 179 38.48 -42.14 28.16
C SER A 179 37.57 -42.92 27.18
N TRP A 180 37.77 -42.74 25.88
CA TRP A 180 36.93 -43.30 24.82
C TRP A 180 37.74 -44.23 23.92
N ASN A 181 37.10 -45.27 23.44
CA ASN A 181 37.57 -46.03 22.29
C ASN A 181 37.27 -45.22 21.03
N PRO A 182 38.19 -45.20 20.06
CA PRO A 182 37.90 -44.61 18.75
C PRO A 182 36.73 -45.35 18.08
N PRO A 183 36.01 -44.70 17.15
CA PRO A 183 35.00 -45.38 16.34
C PRO A 183 35.63 -46.55 15.57
N VAL A 184 34.86 -47.61 15.37
CA VAL A 184 35.27 -48.83 14.67
C VAL A 184 35.53 -48.55 13.20
N THR A 185 34.70 -47.70 12.59
CA THR A 185 34.82 -47.30 11.19
C THR A 185 34.76 -45.78 11.05
N GLN A 186 35.36 -45.25 9.98
CA GLN A 186 35.18 -43.86 9.59
C GLN A 186 33.79 -43.69 8.96
N PRO A 187 33.06 -42.61 9.25
CA PRO A 187 31.73 -42.40 8.68
C PRO A 187 31.83 -42.05 7.19
N ASP A 188 31.05 -42.76 6.38
CA ASP A 188 30.79 -42.41 4.99
C ASP A 188 29.82 -41.20 4.92
N GLU A 189 29.53 -40.70 3.71
CA GLU A 189 28.68 -39.52 3.55
C GLU A 189 27.25 -39.75 4.05
N ARG A 190 26.73 -40.98 3.93
CA ARG A 190 25.42 -41.35 4.46
C ARG A 190 25.42 -41.30 5.99
N ALA A 191 26.39 -41.93 6.64
CA ALA A 191 26.55 -41.91 8.09
C ALA A 191 26.73 -40.48 8.61
N LYS A 192 27.57 -39.65 7.95
CA LYS A 192 27.74 -38.23 8.32
C LYS A 192 26.42 -37.46 8.27
N ARG A 193 25.58 -37.71 7.27
CA ARG A 193 24.28 -37.06 7.15
C ARG A 193 23.31 -37.51 8.24
N ILE A 194 23.28 -38.79 8.60
CA ILE A 194 22.48 -39.31 9.73
C ILE A 194 22.98 -38.70 11.05
N MET A 195 24.29 -38.67 11.27
CA MET A 195 24.90 -38.07 12.46
C MET A 195 24.55 -36.58 12.60
N LEU A 196 24.59 -35.82 11.50
CA LEU A 196 24.20 -34.41 11.49
C LEU A 196 22.71 -34.20 11.76
N LYS A 197 21.85 -35.03 11.17
CA LYS A 197 20.40 -35.01 11.41
C LYS A 197 20.09 -35.16 12.90
N GLU A 198 20.75 -36.11 13.55
CA GLU A 198 20.54 -36.38 14.98
C GLU A 198 21.15 -35.29 15.86
N ALA A 199 22.34 -34.80 15.54
CA ALA A 199 22.91 -33.66 16.26
C ALA A 199 22.03 -32.41 16.16
N LEU A 200 21.45 -32.15 14.99
CA LEU A 200 20.50 -31.07 14.76
C LEU A 200 19.24 -31.25 15.63
N ARG A 201 18.69 -32.47 15.71
CA ARG A 201 17.54 -32.79 16.58
C ARG A 201 17.81 -32.42 18.04
N VAL A 202 18.95 -32.85 18.57
CA VAL A 202 19.35 -32.55 19.95
C VAL A 202 19.44 -31.04 20.16
N VAL A 203 20.13 -30.33 19.26
CA VAL A 203 20.32 -28.88 19.36
C VAL A 203 18.97 -28.14 19.31
N LEU A 204 18.08 -28.49 18.38
CA LEU A 204 16.76 -27.88 18.27
C LEU A 204 15.93 -28.12 19.52
N THR A 205 15.94 -29.35 20.04
CA THR A 205 15.20 -29.72 21.26
C THR A 205 15.68 -28.91 22.45
N VAL A 206 17.00 -28.79 22.62
CA VAL A 206 17.59 -28.00 23.71
C VAL A 206 17.22 -26.53 23.60
N ILE A 207 17.30 -25.93 22.41
CA ILE A 207 16.94 -24.52 22.23
C ILE A 207 15.46 -24.28 22.55
N MET A 208 14.58 -25.10 21.98
CA MET A 208 13.14 -24.86 22.05
C MET A 208 12.56 -25.20 23.43
N LYS A 209 13.09 -26.20 24.13
CA LYS A 209 12.64 -26.57 25.50
C LYS A 209 13.21 -25.69 26.61
N ASN A 210 14.19 -24.83 26.33
CA ASN A 210 14.87 -24.01 27.36
C ASN A 210 14.66 -22.51 27.17
N HIS A 211 13.46 -22.09 26.78
CA HIS A 211 13.11 -20.67 26.72
C HIS A 211 12.55 -20.17 28.05
N VAL A 212 13.22 -19.14 28.60
CA VAL A 212 12.82 -18.42 29.81
C VAL A 212 12.64 -16.94 29.51
N PHE A 213 11.65 -16.33 30.14
CA PHE A 213 11.33 -14.90 30.02
C PHE A 213 10.94 -14.31 31.38
N THR A 214 11.05 -12.99 31.51
CA THR A 214 10.59 -12.24 32.70
C THR A 214 9.25 -11.59 32.41
N PHE A 215 8.31 -11.76 33.32
CA PHE A 215 7.03 -11.07 33.33
C PHE A 215 6.63 -10.81 34.77
N ASP A 216 6.24 -9.57 35.08
CA ASP A 216 5.91 -9.14 36.45
C ASP A 216 7.02 -9.45 37.47
N ASN A 217 8.28 -9.17 37.09
CA ASN A 217 9.49 -9.49 37.86
C ASN A 217 9.71 -10.99 38.17
N GLU A 218 8.87 -11.89 37.68
CA GLU A 218 9.04 -13.34 37.81
C GLU A 218 9.68 -13.94 36.56
N ILE A 219 10.61 -14.88 36.77
CA ILE A 219 11.17 -15.69 35.69
C ILE A 219 10.23 -16.85 35.40
N ARG A 220 9.73 -16.93 34.18
CA ARG A 220 8.83 -17.97 33.69
C ARG A 220 9.49 -18.76 32.57
N LYS A 221 9.18 -20.06 32.51
CA LYS A 221 9.63 -20.96 31.45
C LYS A 221 8.50 -21.23 30.47
N GLN A 222 8.76 -21.07 29.17
CA GLN A 222 7.80 -21.43 28.14
C GLN A 222 7.73 -22.96 28.02
N ILE A 223 6.53 -23.53 28.22
CA ILE A 223 6.29 -24.98 28.23
C ILE A 223 5.82 -25.54 26.88
N ARG A 224 5.21 -24.71 26.03
CA ARG A 224 4.62 -25.09 24.74
C ARG A 224 4.84 -24.00 23.70
N GLY A 225 4.81 -24.39 22.43
CA GLY A 225 4.98 -23.47 21.31
C GLY A 225 6.40 -22.97 21.13
N GLY A 226 6.60 -22.24 20.05
CA GLY A 226 7.82 -21.48 19.80
C GLY A 226 7.75 -20.08 20.43
N PRO A 227 8.86 -19.56 20.98
CA PRO A 227 8.94 -18.18 21.46
C PRO A 227 8.82 -17.18 20.32
N ILE A 228 7.90 -16.22 20.47
CA ILE A 228 7.76 -15.09 19.55
C ILE A 228 9.05 -14.25 19.61
N GLY A 229 9.55 -13.79 18.45
CA GLY A 229 10.75 -12.96 18.36
C GLY A 229 12.07 -13.73 18.23
N LEU A 230 12.08 -15.05 18.41
CA LEU A 230 13.25 -15.87 18.13
C LEU A 230 13.32 -16.21 16.63
N LYS A 231 14.44 -15.89 15.99
CA LYS A 231 14.62 -16.13 14.54
C LYS A 231 14.45 -17.60 14.15
N LEU A 232 14.93 -18.54 14.99
CA LEU A 232 14.76 -19.97 14.74
C LEU A 232 13.29 -20.38 14.69
N THR A 233 12.44 -19.84 15.57
CA THR A 233 11.00 -20.16 15.58
C THR A 233 10.34 -19.84 14.25
N GLY A 234 10.67 -18.70 13.64
CA GLY A 234 10.17 -18.35 12.31
C GLY A 234 10.63 -19.33 11.22
N VAL A 235 11.86 -19.84 11.30
CA VAL A 235 12.38 -20.84 10.34
C VAL A 235 11.71 -22.21 10.53
N LEU A 236 11.51 -22.64 11.78
CA LEU A 236 10.80 -23.88 12.09
C LEU A 236 9.33 -23.82 11.64
N ALA A 237 8.66 -22.69 11.91
CA ALA A 237 7.30 -22.43 11.45
C ALA A 237 7.21 -22.50 9.91
N GLN A 238 8.18 -21.93 9.20
CA GLN A 238 8.20 -21.96 7.74
C GLN A 238 8.29 -23.40 7.20
N ILE A 239 9.14 -24.25 7.78
CA ILE A 239 9.27 -25.66 7.37
C ILE A 239 7.99 -26.44 7.69
N PHE A 240 7.44 -26.23 8.89
CA PHE A 240 6.17 -26.84 9.30
C PHE A 240 5.04 -26.46 8.33
N MET A 241 4.93 -25.17 7.98
CA MET A 241 3.90 -24.71 7.05
C MET A 241 4.11 -25.24 5.63
N ILE A 242 5.35 -25.42 5.16
CA ILE A 242 5.59 -26.08 3.87
C ILE A 242 5.03 -27.51 3.87
N TRP A 243 5.28 -28.27 4.93
CA TRP A 243 4.72 -29.62 5.08
C TRP A 243 3.19 -29.58 5.16
N TRP A 244 2.62 -28.63 5.90
CA TRP A 244 1.17 -28.48 6.02
C TRP A 244 0.54 -28.10 4.68
N ASP A 245 1.14 -27.18 3.92
CA ASP A 245 0.68 -26.74 2.59
C ASP A 245 0.62 -27.94 1.63
N GLU A 246 1.65 -28.81 1.64
CA GLU A 246 1.69 -30.05 0.85
C GLU A 246 0.56 -31.02 1.25
N LYS A 247 0.33 -31.21 2.56
CA LYS A 247 -0.75 -32.08 3.06
C LYS A 247 -2.13 -31.53 2.79
N PHE A 248 -2.30 -30.22 2.89
CA PHE A 248 -3.55 -29.53 2.61
C PHE A 248 -3.93 -29.64 1.13
N ALA A 249 -2.99 -29.38 0.22
CA ALA A 249 -3.22 -29.59 -1.21
C ALA A 249 -3.55 -31.05 -1.55
N THR A 250 -2.82 -32.01 -0.94
CA THR A 250 -3.10 -33.45 -1.13
C THR A 250 -4.51 -33.80 -0.66
N ARG A 251 -4.93 -33.30 0.51
CA ARG A 251 -6.25 -33.58 1.07
C ARG A 251 -7.37 -32.97 0.23
N LEU A 252 -7.21 -31.76 -0.30
CA LEU A 252 -8.21 -31.16 -1.19
C LEU A 252 -8.36 -31.96 -2.49
N ASN A 253 -7.25 -32.43 -3.07
CA ASN A 253 -7.27 -33.28 -4.24
C ASN A 253 -7.97 -34.63 -3.96
N GLU A 254 -7.70 -35.27 -2.82
CA GLU A 254 -8.38 -36.51 -2.39
C GLU A 254 -9.90 -36.32 -2.22
N LEU A 255 -10.33 -35.12 -1.83
CA LEU A 255 -11.73 -34.75 -1.67
C LEU A 255 -12.38 -34.23 -2.97
N ALA A 256 -11.65 -34.27 -4.09
CA ALA A 256 -12.06 -33.73 -5.40
C ALA A 256 -12.43 -32.23 -5.37
N ILE A 257 -11.81 -31.46 -4.48
CA ILE A 257 -11.97 -30.00 -4.42
C ILE A 257 -10.86 -29.36 -5.26
N VAL A 258 -11.25 -28.72 -6.37
CA VAL A 258 -10.31 -28.12 -7.33
C VAL A 258 -9.80 -26.78 -6.81
N MET A 259 -8.51 -26.72 -6.50
CA MET A 259 -7.80 -25.51 -6.09
C MET A 259 -6.87 -25.02 -7.19
N LYS A 260 -7.18 -23.85 -7.77
CA LYS A 260 -6.40 -23.23 -8.87
C LYS A 260 -5.26 -22.35 -8.35
N MET A 261 -5.40 -21.82 -7.14
CA MET A 261 -4.38 -21.01 -6.47
C MET A 261 -4.27 -21.37 -4.99
N ASN A 262 -3.04 -21.51 -4.50
CA ASN A 262 -2.70 -21.57 -3.08
C ASN A 262 -1.42 -20.75 -2.86
N LYS A 263 -1.53 -19.57 -2.23
CA LYS A 263 -0.41 -18.65 -2.03
C LYS A 263 -0.37 -18.12 -0.61
N ARG A 264 0.62 -18.58 0.15
CA ARG A 264 0.92 -18.16 1.51
C ARG A 264 1.90 -17.00 1.54
N TYR A 265 1.45 -15.87 2.08
CA TYR A 265 2.28 -14.73 2.41
C TYR A 265 2.43 -14.65 3.94
N VAL A 266 3.62 -15.00 4.44
CA VAL A 266 3.87 -15.13 5.88
C VAL A 266 2.91 -16.16 6.49
N ASP A 267 1.91 -15.71 7.24
CA ASP A 267 0.91 -16.53 7.93
C ASP A 267 -0.43 -16.58 7.17
N ASP A 268 -0.68 -15.61 6.25
CA ASP A 268 -1.91 -15.50 5.45
C ASP A 268 -1.85 -16.45 4.24
N ILE A 269 -2.84 -17.32 4.06
CA ILE A 269 -2.96 -18.25 2.94
C ILE A 269 -4.11 -17.80 2.04
N ASN A 270 -3.79 -17.39 0.81
CA ASN A 270 -4.76 -16.88 -0.15
C ASN A 270 -5.00 -17.94 -1.23
N MET A 271 -6.25 -18.19 -1.56
CA MET A 271 -6.63 -19.29 -2.42
C MET A 271 -7.73 -18.92 -3.39
N ALA A 272 -7.70 -19.56 -4.56
CA ALA A 272 -8.79 -19.56 -5.53
C ALA A 272 -9.21 -21.01 -5.73
N VAL A 273 -10.46 -21.30 -5.41
CA VAL A 273 -11.00 -22.67 -5.31
C VAL A 273 -12.33 -22.71 -6.03
N GLN A 274 -12.65 -23.82 -6.68
CA GLN A 274 -13.95 -24.00 -7.29
C GLN A 274 -15.03 -24.08 -6.20
N ALA A 275 -16.15 -23.38 -6.41
CA ALA A 275 -17.27 -23.37 -5.49
C ALA A 275 -17.75 -24.79 -5.20
N THR A 276 -17.88 -25.12 -3.92
CA THR A 276 -18.38 -26.42 -3.48
C THR A 276 -19.89 -26.53 -3.72
N PRO A 277 -20.42 -27.70 -4.12
CA PRO A 277 -21.86 -27.91 -4.25
C PRO A 277 -22.63 -27.62 -2.97
N VAL A 278 -23.89 -27.19 -3.13
CA VAL A 278 -24.84 -26.99 -2.04
C VAL A 278 -25.12 -28.32 -1.32
N GLY A 279 -25.15 -28.32 0.01
CA GLY A 279 -25.36 -29.53 0.82
C GLY A 279 -24.09 -30.36 1.07
N MET A 280 -22.93 -29.96 0.55
CA MET A 280 -21.66 -30.64 0.82
C MET A 280 -21.20 -30.38 2.26
N ARG A 281 -20.82 -31.45 2.98
CA ARG A 281 -20.33 -31.39 4.37
C ARG A 281 -19.07 -32.23 4.56
N TYR A 282 -18.23 -31.85 5.51
CA TYR A 282 -16.99 -32.55 5.85
C TYR A 282 -17.08 -33.18 7.24
N LYS A 283 -16.82 -34.48 7.32
CA LYS A 283 -16.81 -35.23 8.59
C LYS A 283 -15.89 -36.45 8.48
N ASP A 284 -15.14 -36.72 9.54
CA ASP A 284 -14.28 -37.91 9.67
C ASP A 284 -13.33 -38.13 8.47
N GLY A 285 -12.74 -37.03 7.97
CA GLY A 285 -11.79 -37.10 6.86
C GLY A 285 -12.41 -37.19 5.47
N LYS A 286 -13.74 -37.22 5.34
CA LYS A 286 -14.45 -37.39 4.06
C LYS A 286 -15.51 -36.31 3.84
N THR A 287 -15.83 -36.07 2.57
CA THR A 287 -16.95 -35.23 2.15
C THR A 287 -18.16 -36.09 1.84
N HIS A 288 -19.36 -35.60 2.14
CA HIS A 288 -20.63 -36.23 1.79
C HIS A 288 -21.67 -35.17 1.46
N MET A 289 -22.69 -35.57 0.68
CA MET A 289 -23.85 -34.73 0.40
C MET A 289 -24.92 -35.00 1.47
N ASP A 290 -25.35 -33.95 2.15
CA ASP A 290 -26.47 -33.99 3.08
C ASP A 290 -27.64 -33.19 2.50
N GLU A 291 -28.67 -33.90 2.05
CA GLU A 291 -29.87 -33.31 1.45
C GLU A 291 -30.63 -32.39 2.40
N ARG A 292 -30.56 -32.62 3.72
CA ARG A 292 -31.23 -31.78 4.73
C ARG A 292 -30.56 -30.41 4.85
N SER A 293 -29.24 -30.40 4.68
CA SER A 293 -28.40 -29.21 4.69
C SER A 293 -28.57 -28.32 3.44
N VAL A 294 -29.18 -28.84 2.36
CA VAL A 294 -29.41 -28.04 1.12
C VAL A 294 -30.33 -26.85 1.39
N ALA A 295 -31.32 -27.02 2.27
CA ALA A 295 -32.21 -25.93 2.69
C ALA A 295 -31.48 -24.91 3.58
N GLU A 296 -30.52 -25.36 4.40
CA GLU A 296 -29.73 -24.49 5.28
C GLU A 296 -28.74 -23.62 4.49
N ASP A 297 -28.24 -24.14 3.37
CA ASP A 297 -27.32 -23.42 2.48
C ASP A 297 -28.05 -22.39 1.59
N GLN A 298 -29.39 -22.32 1.63
CA GLN A 298 -30.15 -21.29 0.91
C GLN A 298 -29.88 -19.90 1.50
N GLY A 299 -29.40 -18.98 0.66
CA GLY A 299 -29.05 -17.62 1.06
C GLY A 299 -27.62 -17.46 1.60
N ILE A 300 -26.85 -18.55 1.70
CA ILE A 300 -25.41 -18.52 1.98
C ILE A 300 -24.67 -18.39 0.65
N SER A 301 -23.72 -17.45 0.56
CA SER A 301 -22.92 -17.26 -0.64
C SER A 301 -21.93 -18.41 -0.87
N ASP A 302 -21.54 -18.63 -2.12
CA ASP A 302 -20.68 -19.75 -2.51
C ASP A 302 -19.29 -19.68 -1.86
N ASP A 303 -18.76 -18.48 -1.67
CA ASP A 303 -17.49 -18.24 -1.00
C ASP A 303 -17.58 -18.52 0.51
N GLU A 304 -18.66 -18.11 1.19
CA GLU A 304 -18.88 -18.41 2.61
C GLU A 304 -18.96 -19.93 2.87
N ARG A 305 -19.77 -20.63 2.07
CA ARG A 305 -19.96 -22.09 2.17
C ARG A 305 -18.63 -22.82 1.95
N THR A 306 -17.95 -22.49 0.85
CA THR A 306 -16.71 -23.14 0.44
C THR A 306 -15.58 -22.87 1.44
N MET A 307 -15.42 -21.63 1.91
CA MET A 307 -14.39 -21.29 2.87
C MET A 307 -14.63 -21.89 4.25
N THR A 308 -15.90 -22.06 4.65
CA THR A 308 -16.26 -22.77 5.89
C THR A 308 -15.86 -24.25 5.82
N LEU A 309 -16.11 -24.91 4.68
CA LEU A 309 -15.66 -26.29 4.47
C LEU A 309 -14.13 -26.40 4.49
N ILE A 310 -13.44 -25.49 3.79
CA ILE A 310 -11.97 -25.41 3.75
C ILE A 310 -11.38 -25.24 5.16
N LYS A 311 -11.98 -24.40 6.00
CA LYS A 311 -11.57 -24.22 7.40
C LYS A 311 -11.59 -25.53 8.16
N GLN A 312 -12.65 -26.31 8.02
CA GLN A 312 -12.79 -27.61 8.70
C GLN A 312 -11.73 -28.59 8.23
N ILE A 313 -11.52 -28.69 6.91
CA ILE A 313 -10.51 -29.56 6.30
C ILE A 313 -9.10 -29.17 6.76
N GLY A 314 -8.77 -27.88 6.74
CA GLY A 314 -7.45 -27.38 7.15
C GLY A 314 -7.15 -27.61 8.63
N ASN A 315 -8.15 -27.44 9.50
CA ASN A 315 -8.04 -27.68 10.94
C ASN A 315 -7.88 -29.16 11.30
N ASP A 316 -8.38 -30.09 10.48
CA ASP A 316 -8.27 -31.54 10.68
C ASP A 316 -6.82 -32.06 10.51
N ILE A 317 -5.99 -31.37 9.72
CA ILE A 317 -4.65 -31.86 9.35
C ILE A 317 -3.71 -31.97 10.55
N HIS A 318 -3.70 -30.98 11.44
CA HIS A 318 -2.83 -30.98 12.62
C HIS A 318 -3.35 -30.03 13.72
N PRO A 319 -3.31 -30.43 15.01
CA PRO A 319 -3.85 -29.63 16.12
C PRO A 319 -3.15 -28.28 16.32
N SER A 320 -1.92 -28.11 15.82
CA SER A 320 -1.20 -26.82 15.88
C SER A 320 -1.78 -25.75 14.97
N ILE A 321 -2.64 -26.10 14.02
CA ILE A 321 -3.24 -25.16 13.06
C ILE A 321 -4.71 -24.98 13.40
N GLN A 322 -5.10 -23.71 13.54
CA GLN A 322 -6.48 -23.28 13.65
C GLN A 322 -6.65 -22.08 12.72
N LEU A 323 -7.50 -22.24 11.72
CA LEU A 323 -7.72 -21.25 10.67
C LEU A 323 -8.86 -20.30 11.02
N GLU A 324 -8.62 -19.01 10.81
CA GLU A 324 -9.65 -18.00 10.65
C GLU A 324 -9.86 -17.77 9.14
N ILE A 325 -11.11 -17.54 8.70
CA ILE A 325 -11.43 -17.37 7.28
C ILE A 325 -11.94 -15.96 6.99
N ASP A 326 -11.62 -15.50 5.79
CA ASP A 326 -12.11 -14.26 5.22
C ASP A 326 -12.44 -14.47 3.73
N TYR A 327 -13.49 -13.80 3.25
CA TYR A 327 -14.06 -13.98 1.91
C TYR A 327 -14.81 -12.73 1.47
N PRO A 328 -14.94 -12.48 0.15
CA PRO A 328 -15.57 -11.28 -0.40
C PRO A 328 -16.94 -10.93 0.21
N SER A 329 -17.86 -11.89 0.31
CA SER A 329 -19.23 -11.67 0.80
C SER A 329 -19.33 -11.27 2.28
N LYS A 330 -18.25 -11.43 3.05
CA LYS A 330 -18.16 -10.95 4.45
C LYS A 330 -18.01 -9.44 4.56
N HIS A 331 -17.60 -8.77 3.47
CA HIS A 331 -17.35 -7.33 3.43
C HIS A 331 -18.52 -6.60 2.74
N GLN A 332 -18.84 -5.39 3.20
CA GLN A 332 -19.98 -4.61 2.69
C GLN A 332 -19.87 -4.27 1.19
N ASP A 333 -18.66 -4.16 0.66
CA ASP A 333 -18.40 -3.87 -0.75
C ASP A 333 -18.15 -5.13 -1.59
N GLY A 334 -18.31 -6.32 -1.01
CA GLY A 334 -18.10 -7.60 -1.69
C GLY A 334 -16.65 -7.82 -2.13
N LYS A 335 -15.67 -7.21 -1.45
CA LYS A 335 -14.25 -7.27 -1.83
C LYS A 335 -13.38 -7.70 -0.67
N LEU A 336 -12.53 -8.70 -0.90
CA LEU A 336 -11.61 -9.26 0.08
C LEU A 336 -10.28 -8.49 0.13
N PRO A 337 -9.88 -7.91 1.27
CA PRO A 337 -8.57 -7.29 1.41
C PRO A 337 -7.44 -8.33 1.46
N ILE A 338 -6.54 -8.33 0.47
CA ILE A 338 -5.34 -9.18 0.42
C ILE A 338 -4.12 -8.28 0.21
N LEU A 339 -3.19 -8.23 1.16
CA LEU A 339 -2.01 -7.37 1.11
C LEU A 339 -2.37 -5.88 0.88
N ASP A 340 -1.87 -5.29 -0.23
CA ASP A 340 -2.16 -3.93 -0.70
C ASP A 340 -3.28 -3.93 -1.77
N LEU A 341 -4.15 -4.95 -1.78
CA LEU A 341 -5.21 -5.16 -2.78
C LEU A 341 -6.57 -5.36 -2.13
N LYS A 342 -7.62 -4.99 -2.86
CA LYS A 342 -8.99 -5.50 -2.70
C LYS A 342 -9.26 -6.44 -3.87
N VAL A 343 -9.71 -7.66 -3.59
CA VAL A 343 -9.82 -8.74 -4.57
C VAL A 343 -11.23 -9.32 -4.56
N TRP A 344 -11.80 -9.59 -5.73
CA TRP A 344 -13.13 -10.18 -5.91
C TRP A 344 -13.21 -11.00 -7.20
N MET A 345 -14.34 -11.68 -7.42
CA MET A 345 -14.60 -12.46 -8.64
C MET A 345 -15.62 -11.74 -9.53
N GLU A 346 -15.41 -11.75 -10.85
CA GLU A 346 -16.38 -11.32 -11.86
C GLU A 346 -16.59 -12.41 -12.92
N THR A 347 -17.81 -12.55 -13.44
CA THR A 347 -18.16 -13.48 -14.52
C THR A 347 -18.04 -12.80 -15.88
N LYS A 348 -17.31 -13.40 -16.83
CA LYS A 348 -17.32 -12.96 -18.24
C LYS A 348 -18.64 -13.37 -18.90
N GLY A 349 -19.55 -12.42 -19.12
CA GLY A 349 -20.72 -12.62 -19.98
C GLY A 349 -20.43 -12.17 -21.41
N GLU A 350 -20.56 -13.06 -22.39
CA GLU A 350 -20.93 -12.65 -23.75
C GLU A 350 -22.47 -12.56 -23.77
N GLU A 351 -23.03 -11.36 -23.91
CA GLU A 351 -24.43 -11.20 -24.29
C GLU A 351 -24.59 -11.70 -25.73
N THR A 352 -24.90 -12.98 -25.90
CA THR A 352 -25.41 -13.51 -27.16
C THR A 352 -26.87 -13.92 -26.97
N ASP A 353 -27.76 -13.38 -27.80
CA ASP A 353 -29.21 -13.69 -27.91
C ASP A 353 -29.51 -15.14 -28.36
N ARG A 354 -28.67 -16.11 -28.00
CA ARG A 354 -28.87 -17.53 -28.31
C ARG A 354 -28.87 -18.34 -27.03
N GLN A 355 -29.98 -19.03 -26.80
CA GLN A 355 -30.24 -19.96 -25.69
C GLN A 355 -29.37 -21.23 -25.79
N ASP A 356 -28.05 -21.08 -25.82
CA ASP A 356 -27.12 -22.19 -25.63
C ASP A 356 -26.21 -21.84 -24.43
N GLU A 357 -26.42 -22.54 -23.32
CA GLU A 357 -25.65 -22.44 -22.07
C GLU A 357 -24.16 -22.70 -22.31
N LYS A 358 -23.38 -21.65 -22.57
CA LYS A 358 -21.92 -21.69 -22.41
C LYS A 358 -21.55 -21.03 -21.08
N ALA A 359 -20.91 -21.82 -20.23
CA ALA A 359 -20.44 -21.43 -18.91
C ALA A 359 -19.65 -20.11 -18.94
N SER A 360 -20.07 -19.15 -18.11
CA SER A 360 -19.42 -17.85 -17.96
C SER A 360 -18.14 -18.02 -17.14
N ALA A 361 -16.97 -17.90 -17.77
CA ALA A 361 -15.69 -18.04 -17.08
C ALA A 361 -15.50 -16.97 -16.00
N SER A 362 -15.11 -17.38 -14.78
CA SER A 362 -14.84 -16.47 -13.66
C SER A 362 -13.44 -15.86 -13.77
N VAL A 363 -13.31 -14.58 -13.39
CA VAL A 363 -12.07 -13.80 -13.45
C VAL A 363 -11.80 -13.18 -12.09
N ILE A 364 -10.57 -13.32 -11.61
CA ILE A 364 -10.07 -12.65 -10.41
C ILE A 364 -9.79 -11.18 -10.74
N MET A 365 -10.53 -10.29 -10.10
CA MET A 365 -10.38 -8.84 -10.20
C MET A 365 -9.71 -8.29 -8.96
N TYR A 366 -8.90 -7.23 -9.13
CA TYR A 366 -8.22 -6.57 -8.02
C TYR A 366 -8.00 -5.09 -8.27
N GLU A 367 -8.02 -4.30 -7.19
CA GLU A 367 -7.66 -2.88 -7.20
C GLU A 367 -6.78 -2.53 -5.98
N PHE A 368 -6.07 -1.40 -6.05
CA PHE A 368 -5.21 -0.95 -4.96
C PHE A 368 -6.03 -0.73 -3.68
N TYR A 369 -5.49 -1.15 -2.54
CA TYR A 369 -6.11 -0.97 -1.25
C TYR A 369 -5.13 -0.44 -0.21
N SER A 370 -5.60 0.54 0.56
CA SER A 370 -4.93 1.05 1.74
C SER A 370 -5.82 0.82 2.96
N LYS A 371 -5.26 0.20 4.00
CA LYS A 371 -5.97 -0.03 5.27
C LYS A 371 -6.44 1.31 5.87
N SER A 372 -7.55 1.30 6.59
CA SER A 372 -8.13 2.50 7.23
C SER A 372 -7.16 3.20 8.19
N MET A 373 -6.28 2.44 8.86
CA MET A 373 -5.25 2.98 9.75
C MET A 373 -4.01 3.54 9.03
N ALA A 374 -3.94 3.45 7.70
CA ALA A 374 -2.83 4.01 6.95
C ALA A 374 -2.77 5.53 7.10
N SER A 375 -1.55 6.07 7.09
CA SER A 375 -1.33 7.50 7.26
C SER A 375 -2.01 8.30 6.14
N LYS A 376 -2.92 9.20 6.50
CA LYS A 376 -3.53 10.16 5.56
C LYS A 376 -2.51 11.14 4.96
N THR A 377 -1.32 11.27 5.57
CA THR A 377 -0.20 12.04 5.03
C THR A 377 0.82 11.12 4.35
N VAL A 378 1.41 11.62 3.27
CA VAL A 378 2.71 11.16 2.76
C VAL A 378 3.85 12.00 3.39
N ILE A 379 5.12 11.73 3.02
CA ILE A 379 6.27 12.55 3.42
C ILE A 379 5.91 14.03 3.27
N HIS A 380 5.96 14.83 4.33
CA HIS A 380 5.52 16.22 4.24
C HIS A 380 6.43 17.04 3.30
N ALA A 381 5.84 17.98 2.56
CA ALA A 381 6.58 18.91 1.70
C ALA A 381 7.60 19.73 2.51
N ARG A 382 7.26 20.12 3.74
CA ARG A 382 8.13 20.82 4.70
C ARG A 382 9.19 19.93 5.39
N SER A 383 9.20 18.63 5.14
CA SER A 383 10.20 17.74 5.75
C SER A 383 11.60 18.07 5.23
N ALA A 384 12.62 17.72 6.01
CA ALA A 384 14.02 17.92 5.63
C ALA A 384 14.48 16.97 4.50
N VAL A 385 13.63 16.05 4.02
CA VAL A 385 13.99 15.17 2.90
C VAL A 385 14.19 15.99 1.62
N SER A 386 15.25 15.67 0.85
CA SER A 386 15.54 16.38 -0.41
C SER A 386 14.39 16.29 -1.42
N TRP A 387 14.25 17.32 -2.29
CA TRP A 387 13.19 17.36 -3.31
C TRP A 387 13.25 16.20 -4.31
N SER A 388 14.45 15.77 -4.69
CA SER A 388 14.61 14.62 -5.59
C SER A 388 14.16 13.33 -4.92
N THR A 389 14.54 13.09 -3.67
CA THR A 389 14.09 11.93 -2.90
C THR A 389 12.57 11.94 -2.73
N LYS A 390 11.97 13.09 -2.39
CA LYS A 390 10.51 13.25 -2.31
C LYS A 390 9.83 12.88 -3.62
N ARG A 391 10.31 13.42 -4.75
CA ARG A 391 9.75 13.12 -6.08
C ARG A 391 9.88 11.64 -6.40
N THR A 392 11.06 11.04 -6.23
CA THR A 392 11.27 9.61 -6.50
C THR A 392 10.37 8.72 -5.67
N VAL A 393 10.27 8.97 -4.35
CA VAL A 393 9.43 8.17 -3.46
C VAL A 393 7.97 8.27 -3.87
N LEU A 394 7.45 9.50 -4.06
CA LEU A 394 6.04 9.70 -4.42
C LEU A 394 5.71 9.16 -5.81
N THR A 395 6.64 9.25 -6.77
CA THR A 395 6.47 8.62 -8.09
C THR A 395 6.40 7.11 -7.97
N GLN A 396 7.21 6.47 -7.12
CA GLN A 396 7.11 5.02 -6.89
C GLN A 396 5.81 4.64 -6.18
N GLU A 397 5.28 5.49 -5.29
CA GLU A 397 3.99 5.26 -4.66
C GLU A 397 2.83 5.31 -5.65
N VAL A 398 2.78 6.32 -6.54
CA VAL A 398 1.78 6.38 -7.61
C VAL A 398 1.94 5.20 -8.58
N LEU A 399 3.18 4.84 -8.92
CA LEU A 399 3.44 3.68 -9.77
C LEU A 399 3.00 2.36 -9.13
N ARG A 400 3.14 2.23 -7.80
CA ARG A 400 2.62 1.09 -7.05
C ARG A 400 1.11 0.99 -7.16
N VAL A 401 0.39 2.11 -7.01
CA VAL A 401 -1.07 2.16 -7.19
C VAL A 401 -1.46 1.66 -8.58
N LEU A 402 -0.83 2.20 -9.64
CA LEU A 402 -1.10 1.80 -11.03
C LEU A 402 -0.85 0.30 -11.28
N LEU A 403 0.20 -0.27 -10.70
CA LEU A 403 0.54 -1.69 -10.86
C LEU A 403 -0.38 -2.61 -10.04
N ASN A 404 -1.02 -2.09 -9.00
CA ASN A 404 -1.91 -2.84 -8.14
C ASN A 404 -3.39 -2.77 -8.58
N CYS A 405 -3.66 -2.30 -9.79
CA CYS A 405 -4.99 -2.36 -10.41
C CYS A 405 -5.01 -3.36 -11.57
N SER A 406 -6.07 -4.16 -11.65
CA SER A 406 -6.28 -5.10 -12.74
C SER A 406 -6.36 -4.39 -14.09
N ARG A 407 -5.89 -5.05 -15.15
CA ARG A 407 -5.94 -4.53 -16.53
C ARG A 407 -7.36 -4.47 -17.09
N LEU A 408 -8.26 -5.26 -16.51
CA LEU A 408 -9.67 -5.32 -16.88
C LEU A 408 -10.49 -4.29 -16.10
N LEU A 409 -9.88 -3.60 -15.12
CA LEU A 409 -10.56 -2.59 -14.34
C LEU A 409 -10.77 -1.35 -15.23
N PRO A 410 -11.98 -0.75 -15.24
CA PRO A 410 -12.24 0.51 -15.94
C PRO A 410 -11.24 1.58 -15.52
N TRP A 411 -10.78 2.39 -16.47
CA TRP A 411 -9.73 3.37 -16.22
C TRP A 411 -10.15 4.42 -15.19
N GLU A 412 -11.45 4.74 -15.13
CA GLU A 412 -12.07 5.64 -14.16
C GLU A 412 -11.78 5.19 -12.72
N ARG A 413 -11.89 3.87 -12.45
CA ARG A 413 -11.59 3.28 -11.14
C ARG A 413 -10.10 3.31 -10.82
N VAL A 414 -9.23 3.17 -11.81
CA VAL A 414 -7.78 3.34 -11.63
C VAL A 414 -7.46 4.80 -11.26
N VAL A 415 -8.12 5.76 -11.90
CA VAL A 415 -7.97 7.19 -11.64
C VAL A 415 -8.42 7.55 -10.22
N GLU A 416 -9.50 6.97 -9.71
CA GLU A 416 -9.93 7.16 -8.31
C GLU A 416 -8.82 6.80 -7.30
N ASN A 417 -8.17 5.66 -7.50
CA ASN A 417 -7.05 5.22 -6.65
C ASN A 417 -5.84 6.17 -6.72
N VAL A 418 -5.51 6.67 -7.91
CA VAL A 418 -4.44 7.66 -8.08
C VAL A 418 -4.82 9.01 -7.45
N ASN A 419 -6.09 9.42 -7.55
CA ASN A 419 -6.60 10.65 -6.97
C ASN A 419 -6.48 10.64 -5.45
N GLU A 420 -6.73 9.51 -4.79
CA GLU A 420 -6.48 9.39 -3.34
C GLU A 420 -5.01 9.71 -2.99
N MET A 421 -4.05 9.20 -3.77
CA MET A 421 -2.63 9.51 -3.56
C MET A 421 -2.33 11.00 -3.80
N VAL A 422 -2.94 11.62 -4.82
CA VAL A 422 -2.84 13.05 -5.12
C VAL A 422 -3.43 13.91 -4.00
N LEU A 423 -4.52 13.48 -3.38
CA LEU A 423 -5.12 14.14 -2.21
C LEU A 423 -4.21 14.01 -0.99
N ARG A 424 -3.61 12.84 -0.74
CA ARG A 424 -2.62 12.65 0.35
C ARG A 424 -1.40 13.55 0.14
N MET A 425 -0.90 13.69 -1.09
CA MET A 425 0.15 14.65 -1.42
C MET A 425 -0.29 16.11 -1.16
N GLN A 426 -1.52 16.46 -1.51
CA GLN A 426 -2.06 17.80 -1.25
C GLN A 426 -2.09 18.09 0.25
N TYR A 427 -2.63 17.16 1.02
CA TYR A 427 -2.72 17.23 2.47
C TYR A 427 -1.32 17.32 3.13
N SER A 428 -0.31 16.70 2.51
CA SER A 428 1.09 16.80 2.92
C SER A 428 1.80 18.12 2.54
N GLY A 429 1.12 19.03 1.84
CA GLY A 429 1.60 20.37 1.49
C GLY A 429 2.29 20.50 0.13
N TYR A 430 2.12 19.54 -0.79
CA TYR A 430 2.70 19.62 -2.13
C TYR A 430 1.87 20.46 -3.09
N SER A 431 2.54 21.31 -3.89
CA SER A 431 1.90 22.17 -4.88
C SER A 431 1.23 21.37 -6.01
N LYS A 432 0.23 21.95 -6.68
CA LYS A 432 -0.44 21.34 -7.85
C LYS A 432 0.56 20.92 -8.93
N LYS A 433 1.53 21.79 -9.25
CA LYS A 433 2.61 21.50 -10.22
C LYS A 433 3.41 20.27 -9.83
N PHE A 434 3.88 20.20 -8.59
CA PHE A 434 4.67 19.06 -8.12
C PHE A 434 3.89 17.75 -8.17
N ARG A 435 2.62 17.77 -7.77
CA ARG A 435 1.73 16.59 -7.84
C ARG A 435 1.54 16.11 -9.28
N TYR A 436 1.32 17.03 -10.22
CA TYR A 436 1.23 16.71 -11.65
C TYR A 436 2.52 16.04 -12.16
N GLU A 437 3.69 16.63 -11.87
CA GLU A 437 4.98 16.07 -12.28
C GLU A 437 5.22 14.66 -11.72
N VAL A 438 4.80 14.40 -10.48
CA VAL A 438 4.90 13.08 -9.86
C VAL A 438 4.03 12.05 -10.60
N VAL A 439 2.78 12.41 -10.91
CA VAL A 439 1.83 11.53 -11.62
C VAL A 439 2.28 11.29 -13.06
N ASP A 440 2.67 12.34 -13.79
CA ASP A 440 3.20 12.24 -15.15
C ASP A 440 4.44 11.33 -15.22
N SER A 441 5.37 11.49 -14.27
CA SER A 441 6.55 10.63 -14.18
C SER A 441 6.18 9.16 -13.91
N ALA A 442 5.17 8.92 -13.08
CA ALA A 442 4.69 7.57 -12.77
C ALA A 442 4.00 6.94 -13.98
N LEU A 443 3.15 7.68 -14.70
CA LEU A 443 2.48 7.21 -15.92
C LEU A 443 3.48 6.88 -17.04
N LYS A 444 4.50 7.72 -17.23
CA LYS A 444 5.60 7.44 -18.18
C LYS A 444 6.33 6.14 -17.82
N ALA A 445 6.64 5.95 -16.53
CA ALA A 445 7.27 4.72 -16.06
C ALA A 445 6.37 3.49 -16.21
N PHE A 446 5.06 3.63 -15.98
CA PHE A 446 4.07 2.57 -16.13
C PHE A 446 3.94 2.14 -17.59
N ARG A 447 3.77 3.09 -18.52
CA ARG A 447 3.72 2.83 -19.97
C ARG A 447 4.99 2.17 -20.48
N ALA A 448 6.16 2.59 -19.98
CA ALA A 448 7.42 1.95 -20.33
C ALA A 448 7.47 0.47 -19.90
N ARG A 449 6.94 0.12 -18.72
CA ARG A 449 6.83 -1.28 -18.27
C ARG A 449 5.85 -2.09 -19.11
N GLN A 450 4.70 -1.52 -19.48
CA GLN A 450 3.75 -2.18 -20.38
C GLN A 450 4.36 -2.46 -21.77
N ARG A 451 5.15 -1.52 -22.30
CA ARG A 451 5.88 -1.72 -23.57
C ARG A 451 6.91 -2.84 -23.46
N ALA A 452 7.67 -2.89 -22.36
CA ALA A 452 8.66 -3.95 -22.13
C ALA A 452 8.01 -5.34 -22.01
N GLU A 453 6.82 -5.42 -21.41
CA GLU A 453 6.05 -6.66 -21.35
C GLU A 453 5.55 -7.10 -22.73
N ARG A 454 4.97 -6.19 -23.53
CA ARG A 454 4.53 -6.51 -24.89
C ARG A 454 5.66 -7.00 -25.80
N LYS A 455 6.88 -6.53 -25.56
CA LYS A 455 8.09 -6.99 -26.25
C LYS A 455 8.66 -8.30 -25.70
N GLY A 456 8.08 -8.85 -24.63
CA GLY A 456 8.61 -10.04 -23.95
C GLY A 456 9.92 -9.80 -23.18
N GLU A 457 10.40 -8.56 -23.08
CA GLU A 457 11.66 -8.23 -22.39
C GLU A 457 11.54 -8.42 -20.88
N ARG A 458 10.37 -8.05 -20.34
CA ARG A 458 10.11 -8.07 -18.90
C ARG A 458 8.61 -8.14 -18.59
N PRO A 459 8.13 -9.13 -17.80
CA PRO A 459 6.74 -9.17 -17.37
C PRO A 459 6.41 -7.98 -16.46
N LEU A 460 5.18 -7.47 -16.54
CA LEU A 460 4.73 -6.33 -15.75
C LEU A 460 4.75 -6.65 -14.26
N HIS A 461 4.21 -7.81 -13.90
CA HIS A 461 4.27 -8.42 -12.57
C HIS A 461 5.21 -9.62 -12.62
N ARG A 462 6.35 -9.49 -11.95
CA ARG A 462 7.40 -10.52 -11.98
C ARG A 462 7.06 -11.67 -11.03
N PRO A 463 6.87 -12.90 -11.53
CA PRO A 463 6.76 -14.07 -10.67
C PRO A 463 8.09 -14.33 -9.96
N LYS A 464 8.03 -15.06 -8.84
CA LYS A 464 9.20 -15.48 -8.06
C LYS A 464 10.28 -16.19 -8.89
N GLU A 465 9.92 -16.83 -9.98
CA GLU A 465 10.78 -17.64 -10.85
C GLU A 465 11.54 -16.75 -11.86
N TRP A 466 11.04 -15.53 -12.10
CA TRP A 466 11.65 -14.60 -13.05
C TRP A 466 13.10 -14.29 -12.68
N ARG A 467 14.01 -14.56 -13.61
CA ARG A 467 15.48 -14.39 -13.46
C ARG A 467 16.01 -14.99 -12.14
N LYS A 468 15.44 -16.11 -11.66
CA LYS A 468 15.85 -16.75 -10.39
C LYS A 468 17.35 -17.08 -10.38
N VAL A 469 17.82 -17.81 -11.39
CA VAL A 469 19.23 -18.22 -11.55
C VAL A 469 20.17 -17.01 -11.58
N GLU A 470 19.81 -15.99 -12.34
CA GLU A 470 20.64 -14.78 -12.44
C GLU A 470 20.66 -13.99 -11.14
N ARG A 471 19.52 -13.87 -10.43
CA ARG A 471 19.47 -13.25 -9.10
C ARG A 471 20.30 -14.02 -8.08
N GLU A 472 20.32 -15.35 -8.15
CA GLU A 472 21.15 -16.19 -7.29
C GLU A 472 22.63 -16.00 -7.58
N LYS A 473 23.01 -15.96 -8.86
CA LYS A 473 24.36 -15.63 -9.31
C LYS A 473 24.77 -14.23 -8.84
N GLU A 474 23.96 -13.21 -9.06
CA GLU A 474 24.20 -11.84 -8.57
C GLU A 474 24.33 -11.79 -7.04
N LYS A 475 23.52 -12.54 -6.29
CA LYS A 475 23.63 -12.61 -4.82
C LYS A 475 24.95 -13.26 -4.41
N SER A 476 25.37 -14.32 -5.08
CA SER A 476 26.65 -15.00 -4.85
C SER A 476 27.82 -14.06 -5.15
N GLU A 477 27.78 -13.39 -6.31
CA GLU A 477 28.76 -12.39 -6.72
C GLU A 477 28.80 -11.18 -5.78
N ARG A 478 27.65 -10.71 -5.29
CA ARG A 478 27.61 -9.64 -4.27
C ARG A 478 28.26 -10.07 -2.95
N LYS A 479 28.17 -11.34 -2.58
CA LYS A 479 28.85 -11.89 -1.39
C LYS A 479 30.34 -12.05 -1.61
N SER A 480 30.81 -12.41 -2.81
CA SER A 480 32.25 -12.53 -3.11
C SER A 480 32.90 -11.18 -3.42
N ASN A 481 32.14 -10.21 -3.93
CA ASN A 481 32.61 -8.88 -4.33
C ASN A 481 32.09 -7.77 -3.39
N TRP A 482 31.69 -8.10 -2.15
CA TRP A 482 31.18 -7.12 -1.18
C TRP A 482 32.18 -5.97 -0.91
N TYR A 483 33.48 -6.24 -1.12
CA TYR A 483 34.60 -5.32 -0.97
C TYR A 483 35.07 -4.67 -2.29
N LYS A 484 34.55 -5.08 -3.46
CA LYS A 484 35.08 -4.69 -4.79
C LYS A 484 34.27 -3.63 -5.54
N ARG A 485 33.34 -2.91 -4.91
CA ARG A 485 32.55 -1.94 -5.68
C ARG A 485 33.37 -0.71 -6.04
N GLY A 486 33.61 -0.51 -7.34
CA GLY A 486 33.94 0.77 -7.94
C GLY A 486 32.79 1.75 -7.74
N GLY A 487 32.91 2.57 -6.70
CA GLY A 487 31.96 3.62 -6.34
C GLY A 487 32.10 3.98 -4.87
N ASN A 488 32.27 5.29 -4.59
CA ASN A 488 32.52 5.93 -3.29
C ASN A 488 33.17 5.04 -2.20
N GLU A 489 34.46 5.29 -1.91
CA GLU A 489 35.25 4.73 -0.81
C GLU A 489 34.56 4.79 0.57
N SER A 490 33.76 5.83 0.82
CA SER A 490 33.00 5.97 2.07
C SER A 490 31.70 6.76 1.88
N VAL A 491 30.84 6.78 2.91
CA VAL A 491 29.60 7.56 2.94
C VAL A 491 29.58 8.47 4.17
N ILE A 492 29.49 9.77 3.96
CA ILE A 492 29.29 10.77 5.03
C ILE A 492 27.82 11.14 5.10
N PHE A 493 27.28 11.18 6.32
CA PHE A 493 25.92 11.63 6.57
C PHE A 493 25.91 13.04 7.14
N VAL A 494 25.18 13.94 6.48
CA VAL A 494 25.02 15.33 6.93
C VAL A 494 23.56 15.61 7.31
N PRO A 495 23.29 16.52 8.27
CA PRO A 495 21.95 17.02 8.50
C PRO A 495 21.36 17.60 7.22
N ALA A 496 20.09 17.30 6.98
CA ALA A 496 19.37 17.93 5.89
C ALA A 496 19.18 19.44 6.15
N THR A 497 19.62 20.25 5.19
CA THR A 497 19.52 21.72 5.25
C THR A 497 18.66 22.24 4.08
N PRO A 498 18.07 23.45 4.20
CA PRO A 498 17.35 24.06 3.08
C PRO A 498 18.17 24.03 1.79
N ASN A 499 17.55 23.60 0.69
CA ASN A 499 18.17 23.47 -0.64
C ASN A 499 19.40 22.54 -0.73
N SER A 500 19.53 21.64 0.25
CA SER A 500 20.67 20.73 0.41
C SER A 500 22.02 21.45 0.45
N ARG A 501 22.07 22.66 1.03
CA ARG A 501 23.26 23.51 1.05
C ARG A 501 24.47 22.78 1.64
N LEU A 502 24.32 22.21 2.83
CA LEU A 502 25.41 21.52 3.53
C LEU A 502 25.93 20.29 2.76
N ARG A 503 25.02 19.53 2.14
CA ARG A 503 25.40 18.41 1.27
C ARG A 503 26.25 18.88 0.08
N LYS A 504 25.86 19.98 -0.55
CA LYS A 504 26.57 20.54 -1.71
C LYS A 504 27.95 21.04 -1.31
N GLU A 505 28.06 21.76 -0.19
CA GLU A 505 29.33 22.24 0.35
C GLU A 505 30.29 21.07 0.64
N TYR A 506 29.85 20.05 1.37
CA TYR A 506 30.66 18.85 1.62
C TYR A 506 31.04 18.12 0.32
N GLN A 507 30.13 18.02 -0.65
CA GLN A 507 30.43 17.40 -1.94
C GLN A 507 31.49 18.18 -2.73
N THR A 508 31.47 19.51 -2.66
CA THR A 508 32.47 20.36 -3.30
C THR A 508 33.82 20.17 -2.65
N GLU A 509 33.88 20.22 -1.32
CA GLU A 509 35.13 20.04 -0.56
C GLU A 509 35.74 18.66 -0.78
N ILE A 510 34.94 17.59 -0.66
CA ILE A 510 35.38 16.20 -0.90
C ILE A 510 35.94 16.01 -2.31
N LYS A 511 35.30 16.64 -3.32
CA LYS A 511 35.79 16.63 -4.70
C LYS A 511 37.10 17.37 -4.86
N GLN A 512 37.26 18.53 -4.22
CA GLN A 512 38.51 19.30 -4.25
C GLN A 512 39.68 18.52 -3.64
N GLN A 513 39.42 17.75 -2.59
CA GLN A 513 40.43 16.92 -1.92
C GLN A 513 40.68 15.57 -2.62
N GLY A 514 40.01 15.28 -3.73
CA GLY A 514 40.21 14.05 -4.51
C GLY A 514 39.64 12.78 -3.88
N PHE A 515 38.85 12.88 -2.81
CA PHE A 515 38.24 11.73 -2.14
C PHE A 515 36.99 11.25 -2.88
N ASN A 516 36.83 9.94 -3.01
CA ASN A 516 35.63 9.34 -3.57
C ASN A 516 34.63 9.07 -2.43
N ILE A 517 34.01 10.10 -1.83
CA ILE A 517 33.10 9.93 -0.68
C ILE A 517 31.68 10.40 -1.03
N LYS A 518 30.68 9.55 -0.75
CA LYS A 518 29.27 9.87 -0.96
C LYS A 518 28.71 10.68 0.20
N VAL A 519 28.24 11.90 -0.07
CA VAL A 519 27.51 12.69 0.95
C VAL A 519 26.00 12.45 0.84
N VAL A 520 25.40 12.00 1.94
CA VAL A 520 23.97 11.67 2.04
C VAL A 520 23.32 12.49 3.16
N GLU A 521 22.22 13.16 2.85
CA GLU A 521 21.44 13.86 3.87
C GLU A 521 20.64 12.89 4.72
N LYS A 522 20.65 13.10 6.03
CA LYS A 522 19.76 12.43 6.98
C LYS A 522 18.72 13.40 7.50
N ALA A 523 17.47 12.93 7.51
CA ALA A 523 16.44 13.57 8.31
C ALA A 523 16.85 13.50 9.79
N GLY A 524 16.54 14.56 10.54
CA GLY A 524 16.73 14.58 11.99
C GLY A 524 15.94 13.46 12.69
N ILE A 525 16.22 13.27 13.97
CA ILE A 525 15.47 12.31 14.80
C ILE A 525 14.00 12.74 14.82
N ALA A 526 13.09 11.86 14.43
CA ALA A 526 11.66 12.16 14.43
C ALA A 526 11.23 12.65 15.83
N ILE A 527 10.47 13.74 15.90
CA ILE A 527 9.94 14.29 17.15
C ILE A 527 9.25 13.20 17.98
N LYS A 528 8.50 12.29 17.33
CA LYS A 528 7.90 11.12 17.99
C LYS A 528 8.92 10.28 18.77
N ARG A 529 10.13 10.06 18.24
CA ARG A 529 11.21 9.33 18.97
C ARG A 529 11.86 10.15 20.06
N LEU A 530 11.78 11.48 20.01
CA LEU A 530 12.24 12.36 21.08
C LEU A 530 11.21 12.47 22.21
N LEU A 531 9.92 12.46 21.86
CA LEU A 531 8.79 12.57 22.79
C LEU A 531 8.32 11.23 23.35
N GLN A 532 8.49 10.13 22.61
CA GLN A 532 8.06 8.78 23.00
C GLN A 532 9.26 7.87 23.17
N LYS A 533 9.38 7.24 24.34
CA LYS A 533 10.23 6.08 24.54
C LYS A 533 9.48 4.86 23.99
N SER A 534 10.17 4.03 23.20
CA SER A 534 9.60 2.76 22.71
C SER A 534 9.26 1.79 23.85
N ASP A 535 9.90 1.96 24.99
CA ASP A 535 9.57 1.33 26.25
C ASP A 535 9.70 2.38 27.37
N PRO A 536 8.59 2.88 27.93
CA PRO A 536 8.63 3.88 29.00
C PRO A 536 9.25 3.34 30.30
N PHE A 537 9.31 2.01 30.46
CA PHE A 537 9.81 1.31 31.63
C PHE A 537 11.25 0.82 31.47
N LYS A 538 11.86 0.93 30.27
CA LYS A 538 13.27 0.56 30.07
C LYS A 538 14.16 1.45 30.95
N PRO A 539 14.90 0.89 31.92
CA PRO A 539 15.78 1.67 32.77
C PRO A 539 16.87 2.35 31.93
N ARG A 540 17.18 3.62 32.24
CA ARG A 540 18.23 4.39 31.55
C ARG A 540 19.64 3.80 31.75
N GLN A 541 19.80 2.94 32.76
CA GLN A 541 21.05 2.28 33.11
C GLN A 541 20.87 0.77 32.95
N CYS A 542 21.93 0.06 32.57
CA CYS A 542 21.89 -1.39 32.39
C CYS A 542 21.86 -2.21 33.69
N GLY A 543 21.85 -1.56 34.87
CA GLY A 543 21.83 -2.21 36.18
C GLY A 543 23.12 -2.93 36.57
N ARG A 544 24.19 -2.87 35.75
CA ARG A 544 25.50 -3.47 36.06
C ARG A 544 26.31 -2.51 36.94
N GLU A 545 26.70 -2.97 38.12
CA GLU A 545 27.50 -2.19 39.09
C GLU A 545 28.85 -1.74 38.53
N ASP A 546 29.43 -2.51 37.61
CA ASP A 546 30.76 -2.33 37.06
C ASP A 546 30.78 -1.74 35.64
N CYS A 547 29.67 -1.16 35.19
CA CYS A 547 29.56 -0.60 33.84
C CYS A 547 30.27 0.76 33.72
N PRO A 548 31.37 0.87 32.93
CA PRO A 548 32.12 2.13 32.79
C PRO A 548 31.32 3.25 32.12
N VAL A 549 30.29 2.90 31.36
CA VAL A 549 29.40 3.87 30.68
C VAL A 549 28.31 4.39 31.64
N CYS A 550 27.79 3.54 32.53
CA CYS A 550 26.72 3.93 33.46
C CYS A 550 27.27 4.64 34.71
N SER A 551 28.46 4.24 35.17
CA SER A 551 29.16 4.85 36.31
C SER A 551 29.58 6.31 36.07
N THR A 552 29.62 6.75 34.81
CA THR A 552 30.01 8.11 34.39
C THR A 552 28.80 9.05 34.16
N GLY A 553 27.65 8.77 34.78
CA GLY A 553 26.47 9.62 34.71
C GLY A 553 25.52 9.34 33.53
N GLY A 554 25.69 8.21 32.83
CA GLY A 554 24.63 7.59 32.02
C GLY A 554 24.16 8.36 30.78
N LYS A 555 25.00 9.21 30.18
CA LYS A 555 24.62 10.04 29.01
C LYS A 555 24.68 9.30 27.66
N GLY A 556 25.09 8.03 27.62
CA GLY A 556 25.24 7.24 26.38
C GLY A 556 24.70 5.80 26.49
N PRO A 557 24.29 5.17 25.37
CA PRO A 557 23.72 3.82 25.38
C PRO A 557 24.82 2.76 25.55
N CYS A 558 24.91 2.16 26.74
CA CYS A 558 25.96 1.19 27.08
C CYS A 558 25.82 -0.16 26.35
N ASP A 559 24.61 -0.50 25.92
CA ASP A 559 24.21 -1.74 25.26
C ASP A 559 24.32 -1.68 23.73
N ARG A 560 24.64 -0.51 23.16
CA ARG A 560 24.57 -0.27 21.73
C ARG A 560 25.91 -0.56 21.03
N GLU A 561 25.84 -1.32 19.94
CA GLU A 561 26.94 -1.60 19.01
C GLU A 561 27.12 -0.46 17.98
N SER A 562 28.27 -0.45 17.29
CA SER A 562 28.60 0.56 16.26
C SER A 562 28.52 1.98 16.79
N VAL A 563 29.27 2.25 17.85
CA VAL A 563 29.30 3.54 18.53
C VAL A 563 30.66 4.22 18.36
N THR A 564 30.62 5.51 18.07
CA THR A 564 31.75 6.42 18.31
C THR A 564 31.70 6.83 19.77
N TYR A 565 32.84 6.84 20.43
CA TYR A 565 32.97 7.19 21.84
C TYR A 565 34.16 8.11 22.07
N GLU A 566 34.00 8.98 23.05
CA GLU A 566 35.05 9.84 23.57
C GLU A 566 35.53 9.30 24.93
N ILE A 567 36.80 9.51 25.24
CA ILE A 567 37.41 9.21 26.53
C ILE A 567 38.27 10.42 26.91
N LYS A 568 37.90 11.13 27.98
CA LYS A 568 38.54 12.38 28.39
C LYS A 568 39.29 12.26 29.70
N CYS A 569 40.60 12.49 29.69
CA CYS A 569 41.43 12.37 30.88
C CYS A 569 41.08 13.46 31.91
N ILE A 570 40.71 13.09 33.15
CA ILE A 570 40.39 14.08 34.20
C ILE A 570 41.60 14.95 34.59
N GLN A 571 42.83 14.45 34.42
CA GLN A 571 44.03 15.17 34.89
C GLN A 571 44.48 16.29 33.94
N CYS A 572 44.46 16.08 32.62
CA CYS A 572 44.91 17.08 31.64
C CYS A 572 43.87 17.39 30.56
N ASN A 573 42.65 16.90 30.71
CA ASN A 573 41.54 17.14 29.79
C ASN A 573 41.76 16.64 28.35
N SER A 574 42.83 15.86 28.10
CA SER A 574 43.11 15.31 26.77
C SER A 574 42.04 14.32 26.36
N VAL A 575 41.70 14.34 25.08
CA VAL A 575 40.58 13.61 24.50
C VAL A 575 41.10 12.50 23.59
N TYR A 576 40.57 11.29 23.79
CA TYR A 576 40.71 10.15 22.88
C TYR A 576 39.35 9.83 22.25
N VAL A 577 39.27 9.88 20.93
CA VAL A 577 38.08 9.50 20.16
C VAL A 577 38.32 8.15 19.49
N GLY A 578 37.37 7.24 19.62
CA GLY A 578 37.44 5.93 18.96
C GLY A 578 36.09 5.48 18.42
N GLU A 579 36.12 4.55 17.47
CA GLU A 579 34.93 3.85 16.98
C GLU A 579 35.00 2.37 17.34
N THR A 580 33.87 1.73 17.60
CA THR A 580 33.80 0.29 17.86
C THR A 580 32.55 -0.33 17.27
N ALA A 581 32.71 -1.51 16.67
CA ALA A 581 31.58 -2.37 16.29
C ALA A 581 30.99 -3.12 17.50
N ARG A 582 31.65 -3.14 18.66
CA ARG A 582 31.16 -3.80 19.88
C ARG A 582 30.29 -2.85 20.71
N SER A 583 29.64 -3.38 21.74
CA SER A 583 28.90 -2.53 22.68
C SER A 583 29.84 -1.57 23.42
N ALA A 584 29.35 -0.36 23.73
CA ALA A 584 30.09 0.63 24.52
C ALA A 584 30.57 0.05 25.87
N TYR A 585 29.77 -0.81 26.51
CA TYR A 585 30.16 -1.53 27.73
C TYR A 585 31.38 -2.42 27.49
N THR A 586 31.32 -3.30 26.49
CA THR A 586 32.41 -4.24 26.19
C THR A 586 33.68 -3.48 25.85
N ARG A 587 33.58 -2.44 25.04
CA ARG A 587 34.74 -1.63 24.65
C ARG A 587 35.33 -0.83 25.81
N GLY A 588 34.49 -0.27 26.68
CA GLY A 588 34.95 0.42 27.89
C GLY A 588 35.69 -0.51 28.84
N LYS A 589 35.21 -1.76 29.01
CA LYS A 589 35.90 -2.81 29.78
C LYS A 589 37.25 -3.19 29.17
N GLU A 590 37.31 -3.34 27.85
CA GLU A 590 38.58 -3.59 27.14
C GLU A 590 39.60 -2.48 27.38
N HIS A 591 39.19 -1.21 27.26
CA HIS A 591 40.06 -0.06 27.54
C HIS A 591 40.54 -0.03 28.99
N THR A 592 39.63 -0.27 29.95
CA THR A 592 39.97 -0.35 31.38
C THR A 592 40.97 -1.48 31.64
N LYS A 593 40.74 -2.65 31.03
CA LYS A 593 41.61 -3.82 31.17
C LYS A 593 42.99 -3.57 30.54
N SER A 594 43.04 -3.03 29.32
CA SER A 594 44.31 -2.73 28.65
C SER A 594 45.10 -1.63 29.36
N LEU A 595 44.42 -0.66 29.97
CA LEU A 595 45.06 0.35 30.84
C LEU A 595 45.64 -0.29 32.12
N ASN A 596 44.84 -1.10 32.82
CA ASN A 596 45.28 -1.80 34.04
C ASN A 596 46.45 -2.76 33.77
N ASN A 597 46.43 -3.43 32.63
CA ASN A 597 47.48 -4.34 32.18
C ASN A 597 48.72 -3.64 31.60
N LYS A 598 48.74 -2.29 31.58
CA LYS A 598 49.86 -1.49 31.04
C LYS A 598 50.23 -1.88 29.60
N GLU A 599 49.24 -2.20 28.77
CA GLU A 599 49.48 -2.64 27.40
C GLU A 599 50.00 -1.48 26.54
N GLU A 600 51.20 -1.62 25.96
CA GLU A 600 51.82 -0.59 25.10
C GLU A 600 50.96 -0.20 23.88
N ARG A 601 50.03 -1.05 23.44
CA ARG A 601 49.08 -0.74 22.36
C ARG A 601 47.90 0.13 22.79
N SER A 602 47.69 0.32 24.09
CA SER A 602 46.57 1.10 24.62
C SER A 602 46.87 2.60 24.51
N ALA A 603 46.03 3.32 23.76
CA ALA A 603 46.14 4.78 23.66
C ALA A 603 46.04 5.46 25.03
N LEU A 604 45.24 4.90 25.94
CA LEU A 604 45.08 5.41 27.30
C LEU A 604 46.34 5.19 28.15
N TRP A 605 47.00 4.03 28.00
CA TRP A 605 48.25 3.75 28.70
C TRP A 605 49.39 4.61 28.18
N LYS A 606 49.53 4.75 26.85
CA LYS A 606 50.53 5.65 26.24
C LYS A 606 50.36 7.07 26.74
N HIS A 607 49.13 7.58 26.72
CA HIS A 607 48.82 8.90 27.27
C HIS A 607 49.21 9.03 28.75
N CYS A 608 48.87 8.04 29.58
CA CYS A 608 49.24 8.02 31.00
C CYS A 608 50.77 8.02 31.21
N LYS A 609 51.49 7.22 30.42
CA LYS A 609 52.95 7.09 30.47
C LYS A 609 53.66 8.38 30.05
N GLU A 610 53.22 9.00 28.97
CA GLU A 610 53.86 10.17 28.38
C GLU A 610 53.52 11.49 29.09
N LYS A 611 52.28 11.64 29.58
CA LYS A 611 51.79 12.93 30.10
C LYS A 611 51.73 13.01 31.62
N HIS A 612 51.61 11.88 32.32
CA HIS A 612 51.30 11.88 33.77
C HIS A 612 52.37 11.20 34.65
N ASN A 613 53.39 10.60 34.06
CA ASN A 613 54.64 10.12 34.68
C ASN A 613 54.52 9.51 36.10
N ARG A 614 53.45 8.74 36.37
CA ARG A 614 53.23 8.06 37.65
C ARG A 614 52.60 6.68 37.48
N GLU A 615 53.08 5.78 38.31
CA GLU A 615 52.55 4.43 38.47
C GLU A 615 51.10 4.44 38.99
N GLY A 616 50.17 4.07 38.12
CA GLY A 616 49.25 2.98 38.41
C GLY A 616 47.94 3.21 39.18
N GLN A 617 47.68 4.35 39.86
CA GLN A 617 46.46 4.41 40.71
C GLN A 617 45.43 5.51 40.41
N ILE A 618 45.77 6.62 39.75
CA ILE A 618 44.82 7.76 39.64
C ILE A 618 44.18 7.93 38.25
N CYS A 619 44.78 7.40 37.16
CA CYS A 619 44.15 7.47 35.83
C CYS A 619 43.01 6.46 35.61
N ALA A 620 42.92 5.38 36.42
CA ALA A 620 41.97 4.29 36.19
C ALA A 620 40.49 4.68 36.45
N LYS A 621 40.24 5.73 37.25
CA LYS A 621 38.89 6.25 37.54
C LYS A 621 38.54 7.54 36.78
N ALA A 622 39.38 7.93 35.81
CA ALA A 622 39.47 9.29 35.35
C ALA A 622 38.97 9.55 33.91
N TYR A 623 37.79 9.04 33.55
CA TYR A 623 37.22 9.29 32.23
C TYR A 623 35.71 9.58 32.31
N GLU A 624 35.32 10.81 32.01
CA GLU A 624 34.02 11.35 32.41
C GLU A 624 32.87 11.11 31.41
N LYS A 625 33.14 10.67 30.17
CA LYS A 625 32.10 10.75 29.13
C LYS A 625 32.30 9.86 27.90
N ILE A 626 31.62 8.71 27.86
CA ILE A 626 31.35 8.00 26.60
C ILE A 626 30.16 8.70 25.92
N ILE A 627 30.47 9.69 25.09
CA ILE A 627 29.47 10.37 24.26
C ILE A 627 29.05 9.39 23.17
N GLY A 628 27.75 9.32 22.88
CA GLY A 628 27.25 8.63 21.68
C GLY A 628 27.77 9.30 20.39
N PRO A 629 27.18 9.01 19.21
CA PRO A 629 27.69 9.53 17.94
C PRO A 629 27.94 11.04 18.02
N VAL A 630 29.17 11.45 17.67
CA VAL A 630 29.77 12.79 17.84
C VAL A 630 28.99 13.93 17.16
N LEU A 631 27.95 13.62 16.38
CA LEU A 631 27.08 14.60 15.73
C LEU A 631 26.18 15.42 16.68
N VAL A 632 26.40 15.41 17.99
CA VAL A 632 25.53 16.11 18.97
C VAL A 632 26.25 17.23 19.72
N GLU A 633 27.58 17.24 19.81
CA GLU A 633 28.27 18.29 20.57
C GLU A 633 28.49 19.58 19.79
N GLU A 634 28.85 19.50 18.50
CA GLU A 634 28.78 20.65 17.60
C GLU A 634 27.34 21.17 17.49
N ALA A 635 26.34 20.29 17.50
CA ALA A 635 24.92 20.69 17.50
C ALA A 635 24.47 21.34 18.81
N ARG A 636 25.15 21.04 19.94
CA ARG A 636 24.86 21.63 21.25
C ARG A 636 25.58 22.96 21.44
N GLU A 637 26.79 23.12 20.92
CA GLU A 637 27.46 24.42 20.81
C GLU A 637 26.73 25.33 19.81
N ILE A 638 26.26 24.81 18.67
CA ILE A 638 25.37 25.54 17.76
C ILE A 638 24.05 25.89 18.46
N GLY A 639 23.50 25.01 19.30
CA GLY A 639 22.29 25.27 20.09
C GLY A 639 22.48 26.30 21.20
N LEU A 640 23.63 26.32 21.86
CA LEU A 640 24.02 27.35 22.84
C LEU A 640 24.34 28.67 22.16
N HIS A 641 25.02 28.66 21.00
CA HIS A 641 25.21 29.85 20.16
C HIS A 641 23.88 30.35 19.57
N LEU A 642 22.92 29.47 19.28
CA LEU A 642 21.55 29.88 18.88
C LEU A 642 20.78 30.47 20.06
N GLN A 643 20.91 29.92 21.27
CA GLN A 643 20.27 30.48 22.46
C GLN A 643 20.91 31.82 22.86
N ASP A 644 22.22 31.96 22.72
CA ASP A 644 22.95 33.20 22.96
C ASP A 644 22.70 34.23 21.85
N ALA A 645 22.48 33.79 20.60
CA ALA A 645 22.03 34.63 19.49
C ALA A 645 20.56 35.05 19.61
N LEU A 646 19.68 34.17 20.12
CA LEU A 646 18.27 34.45 20.38
C LEU A 646 18.10 35.36 21.61
N ALA A 647 18.89 35.17 22.67
CA ALA A 647 18.93 36.05 23.83
C ALA A 647 19.47 37.45 23.48
N LYS A 648 20.48 37.54 22.59
CA LYS A 648 20.94 38.80 21.98
C LYS A 648 19.92 39.43 21.03
N PHE A 649 18.99 38.64 20.48
CA PHE A 649 17.88 39.12 19.65
C PHE A 649 16.73 39.68 20.51
N GLU A 650 16.45 39.07 21.65
CA GLU A 650 15.34 39.47 22.54
C GLU A 650 15.65 40.71 23.41
N THR A 651 16.92 41.08 23.61
CA THR A 651 17.30 42.26 24.41
C THR A 651 17.69 43.50 23.60
N LYS A 652 17.64 43.45 22.26
CA LYS A 652 17.95 44.60 21.39
C LYS A 652 16.77 45.14 20.58
N CYS A 653 15.57 44.60 20.78
CA CYS A 653 14.33 45.15 20.20
C CYS A 653 13.61 46.05 21.20
N PHE A 654 14.23 47.16 21.62
CA PHE A 654 13.52 48.35 22.08
C PHE A 654 14.48 49.54 21.90
N LEU A 655 14.09 50.47 21.01
CA LEU A 655 14.68 51.80 20.76
C LEU A 655 15.62 52.00 19.54
N GLU A 656 15.36 51.37 18.38
CA GLU A 656 15.93 51.83 17.08
C GLU A 656 14.90 51.89 15.93
N ASP A 657 13.59 51.84 16.21
CA ASP A 657 12.54 51.75 15.18
C ASP A 657 12.26 53.05 14.40
N GLU A 658 12.79 54.20 14.82
CA GLU A 658 12.50 55.49 14.16
C GLU A 658 13.60 55.96 13.19
N VAL A 659 14.84 55.45 13.30
CA VAL A 659 15.97 55.90 12.44
C VAL A 659 16.28 54.89 11.32
N GLU A 660 16.19 53.59 11.57
CA GLU A 660 16.43 52.57 10.54
C GLU A 660 15.25 52.47 9.55
N SER A 661 14.01 52.72 9.99
CA SER A 661 12.85 52.77 9.10
C SER A 661 12.98 53.85 8.01
N ALA A 662 13.64 54.97 8.29
CA ALA A 662 13.85 56.03 7.31
C ALA A 662 14.95 55.68 6.29
N LYS A 663 15.99 54.94 6.72
CA LYS A 663 17.12 54.53 5.88
C LYS A 663 16.78 53.31 5.01
N ASP A 664 16.06 52.34 5.55
CA ASP A 664 15.57 51.17 4.81
C ASP A 664 14.46 51.53 3.82
N LYS A 665 13.60 52.51 4.12
CA LYS A 665 12.65 53.02 3.13
C LYS A 665 13.36 53.67 1.94
N LEU A 666 14.49 54.36 2.17
CA LEU A 666 15.27 54.99 1.10
C LEU A 666 16.06 53.96 0.27
N LEU A 667 16.66 52.95 0.92
CA LEU A 667 17.44 51.90 0.26
C LEU A 667 16.54 50.87 -0.46
N ALA A 668 15.39 50.52 0.14
CA ALA A 668 14.37 49.68 -0.49
C ALA A 668 13.66 50.40 -1.64
N ALA A 669 13.45 51.72 -1.56
CA ALA A 669 12.91 52.48 -2.70
C ALA A 669 13.88 52.48 -3.89
N LYS A 670 15.20 52.59 -3.64
CA LYS A 670 16.24 52.52 -4.68
C LYS A 670 16.35 51.12 -5.30
N LYS A 671 16.38 50.07 -4.46
CA LYS A 671 16.44 48.68 -4.91
C LYS A 671 15.16 48.22 -5.61
N ASN A 672 13.99 48.69 -5.16
CA ASN A 672 12.72 48.45 -5.83
C ASN A 672 12.59 49.23 -7.15
N ALA A 673 13.26 50.38 -7.32
CA ALA A 673 13.28 51.10 -8.59
C ALA A 673 14.15 50.38 -9.63
N GLU A 674 15.33 49.90 -9.23
CA GLU A 674 16.22 49.10 -10.09
C GLU A 674 15.61 47.72 -10.43
N GLU A 675 15.03 47.00 -9.44
CA GLU A 675 14.30 45.75 -9.69
C GLU A 675 13.02 45.95 -10.52
N ARG A 676 12.39 47.14 -10.46
CA ARG A 676 11.25 47.47 -11.33
C ARG A 676 11.69 47.73 -12.75
N GLU A 677 12.79 48.46 -12.98
CA GLU A 677 13.32 48.65 -14.33
C GLU A 677 13.84 47.35 -14.96
N GLU A 678 14.44 46.46 -14.17
CA GLU A 678 14.89 45.15 -14.65
C GLU A 678 13.70 44.23 -14.95
N LYS A 679 12.71 44.14 -14.04
CA LYS A 679 11.46 43.40 -14.31
C LYS A 679 10.67 44.00 -15.48
N GLN A 680 10.70 45.32 -15.67
CA GLN A 680 9.99 45.97 -16.76
C GLN A 680 10.68 45.71 -18.09
N ARG A 681 12.02 45.62 -18.13
CA ARG A 681 12.79 45.13 -19.29
C ARG A 681 12.52 43.65 -19.58
N GLU A 682 12.52 42.78 -18.57
CA GLU A 682 12.19 41.36 -18.72
C GLU A 682 10.74 41.15 -19.18
N VAL A 683 9.80 41.94 -18.66
CA VAL A 683 8.39 41.88 -19.09
C VAL A 683 8.24 42.38 -20.53
N GLU A 684 8.97 43.42 -20.92
CA GLU A 684 8.94 43.92 -22.30
C GLU A 684 9.58 42.92 -23.28
N GLU A 685 10.64 42.24 -22.87
CA GLU A 685 11.28 41.17 -23.64
C GLU A 685 10.39 39.91 -23.70
N GLN A 686 9.74 39.53 -22.60
CA GLN A 686 8.75 38.46 -22.59
C GLN A 686 7.51 38.81 -23.42
N LYS A 687 7.08 40.07 -23.46
CA LYS A 687 6.01 40.53 -24.36
C LYS A 687 6.45 40.43 -25.82
N LYS A 688 7.66 40.87 -26.17
CA LYS A 688 8.20 40.73 -27.53
C LYS A 688 8.29 39.27 -27.95
N LEU A 689 8.77 38.40 -27.06
CA LEU A 689 8.85 36.96 -27.32
C LEU A 689 7.45 36.33 -27.43
N ARG A 690 6.49 36.75 -26.60
CA ARG A 690 5.10 36.27 -26.65
C ARG A 690 4.40 36.69 -27.94
N VAL A 691 4.60 37.94 -28.38
CA VAL A 691 4.09 38.43 -29.68
C VAL A 691 4.75 37.68 -30.84
N ALA A 692 6.07 37.44 -30.80
CA ALA A 692 6.75 36.65 -31.82
C ALA A 692 6.22 35.21 -31.89
N ILE A 693 5.99 34.58 -30.74
CA ILE A 693 5.39 33.24 -30.64
C ILE A 693 3.94 33.24 -31.14
N GLU A 694 3.12 34.23 -30.76
CA GLU A 694 1.74 34.37 -31.24
C GLU A 694 1.71 34.54 -32.76
N THR A 695 2.59 35.38 -33.31
CA THR A 695 2.67 35.59 -34.76
C THR A 695 3.11 34.31 -35.49
N GLU A 696 4.06 33.56 -34.94
CA GLU A 696 4.50 32.29 -35.52
C GLU A 696 3.42 31.20 -35.41
N MET A 697 2.64 31.19 -34.30
CA MET A 697 1.49 30.30 -34.14
C MET A 697 0.36 30.67 -35.10
N GLU A 698 0.12 31.96 -35.35
CA GLU A 698 -0.92 32.44 -36.28
C GLU A 698 -0.58 32.02 -37.72
N VAL A 699 0.68 32.20 -38.15
CA VAL A 699 1.15 31.74 -39.46
C VAL A 699 1.03 30.22 -39.62
N LYS A 700 1.33 29.45 -38.56
CA LYS A 700 1.16 27.99 -38.57
C LYS A 700 -0.32 27.59 -38.58
N ARG A 701 -1.18 28.33 -37.89
CA ARG A 701 -2.64 28.13 -37.87
C ARG A 701 -3.24 28.38 -39.25
N GLU A 702 -2.92 29.50 -39.89
CA GLU A 702 -3.39 29.82 -41.25
C GLU A 702 -2.95 28.76 -42.27
N LYS A 703 -1.70 28.26 -42.15
CA LYS A 703 -1.22 27.16 -42.99
C LYS A 703 -2.00 25.86 -42.75
N TRP A 704 -2.24 25.52 -41.49
CA TRP A 704 -3.04 24.34 -41.13
C TRP A 704 -4.50 24.46 -41.55
N GLU A 705 -5.10 25.65 -41.45
CA GLU A 705 -6.47 25.91 -41.89
C GLU A 705 -6.62 25.72 -43.41
N LYS A 706 -5.66 26.21 -44.20
CA LYS A 706 -5.61 25.92 -45.64
C LYS A 706 -5.45 24.43 -45.95
N GLU A 707 -4.55 23.73 -45.25
CA GLU A 707 -4.38 22.28 -45.44
C GLU A 707 -5.64 21.49 -45.03
N ILE A 708 -6.40 21.96 -44.04
CA ILE A 708 -7.68 21.37 -43.62
C ILE A 708 -8.77 21.65 -44.65
N GLU A 709 -8.83 22.87 -45.19
CA GLU A 709 -9.80 23.26 -46.22
C GLU A 709 -9.57 22.46 -47.51
N GLU A 710 -8.33 22.36 -47.98
CA GLU A 710 -7.97 21.53 -49.15
C GLU A 710 -8.32 20.05 -48.94
N LYS A 711 -8.04 19.49 -47.75
CA LYS A 711 -8.40 18.10 -47.43
C LYS A 711 -9.91 17.91 -47.25
N GLY A 712 -10.60 18.94 -46.74
CA GLY A 712 -12.05 18.97 -46.58
C GLY A 712 -12.77 18.98 -47.92
N GLU A 713 -12.27 19.73 -48.91
CA GLU A 713 -12.80 19.70 -50.28
C GLU A 713 -12.62 18.33 -50.93
N VAL A 714 -11.44 17.72 -50.79
CA VAL A 714 -11.19 16.36 -51.30
C VAL A 714 -12.14 15.35 -50.65
N LEU A 715 -12.34 15.44 -49.33
CA LEU A 715 -13.27 14.58 -48.61
C LEU A 715 -14.73 14.83 -49.04
N SER A 716 -15.13 16.07 -49.26
CA SER A 716 -16.46 16.44 -49.75
C SER A 716 -16.72 15.83 -51.13
N GLN A 717 -15.76 15.98 -52.06
CA GLN A 717 -15.84 15.37 -53.39
C GLN A 717 -15.91 13.84 -53.33
N GLU A 718 -15.16 13.21 -52.41
CA GLU A 718 -15.20 11.76 -52.18
C GLU A 718 -16.54 11.30 -51.59
N THR A 719 -17.13 12.08 -50.67
CA THR A 719 -18.45 11.79 -50.09
C THR A 719 -19.57 11.95 -51.10
N GLU A 720 -19.48 12.94 -51.99
CA GLU A 720 -20.46 13.16 -53.04
C GLU A 720 -20.40 12.06 -54.10
N LYS A 721 -19.19 11.60 -54.46
CA LYS A 721 -18.99 10.40 -55.28
C LYS A 721 -19.57 9.14 -54.62
N ARG A 722 -19.35 8.95 -53.32
CA ARG A 722 -19.96 7.81 -52.57
C ARG A 722 -21.48 7.88 -52.55
N LEU A 723 -22.06 9.06 -52.37
CA LEU A 723 -23.51 9.23 -52.37
C LEU A 723 -24.09 8.97 -53.76
N GLN A 724 -23.44 9.44 -54.83
CA GLN A 724 -23.83 9.10 -56.20
C GLN A 724 -23.77 7.60 -56.47
N LEU A 725 -22.70 6.92 -56.03
CA LEU A 725 -22.59 5.47 -56.13
C LEU A 725 -23.68 4.73 -55.34
N GLN A 726 -24.05 5.22 -54.15
CA GLN A 726 -25.16 4.66 -53.38
C GLN A 726 -26.51 4.83 -54.08
N ILE A 727 -26.76 6.00 -54.69
CA ILE A 727 -27.98 6.26 -55.48
C ILE A 727 -28.00 5.33 -56.71
N GLN A 728 -26.86 5.13 -57.37
CA GLN A 728 -26.72 4.22 -58.50
C GLN A 728 -26.97 2.76 -58.10
N ASN A 729 -26.43 2.33 -56.96
CA ASN A 729 -26.63 0.98 -56.42
C ASN A 729 -28.11 0.73 -56.07
N LYS A 730 -28.81 1.69 -55.43
CA LYS A 730 -30.25 1.57 -55.16
C LYS A 730 -31.09 1.49 -56.43
N LYS A 731 -30.69 2.21 -57.49
CA LYS A 731 -31.37 2.14 -58.79
C LYS A 731 -31.17 0.77 -59.44
N LEU A 732 -29.95 0.25 -59.40
CA LEU A 732 -29.62 -1.10 -59.88
C LEU A 732 -30.36 -2.19 -59.09
N GLU A 733 -30.47 -2.07 -57.77
CA GLU A 733 -31.25 -2.99 -56.92
C GLU A 733 -32.72 -3.03 -57.35
N LYS A 734 -33.32 -1.86 -57.60
CA LYS A 734 -34.70 -1.76 -58.08
C LYS A 734 -34.87 -2.33 -59.48
N ASP A 735 -33.91 -2.12 -60.37
CA ASP A 735 -33.93 -2.69 -61.73
C ASP A 735 -33.79 -4.21 -61.69
N VAL A 736 -32.94 -4.75 -60.80
CA VAL A 736 -32.79 -6.20 -60.55
C VAL A 736 -34.11 -6.78 -60.03
N GLU A 737 -34.75 -6.14 -59.05
CA GLU A 737 -36.01 -6.59 -58.49
C GLU A 737 -37.14 -6.60 -59.53
N THR A 738 -37.21 -5.56 -60.38
CA THR A 738 -38.16 -5.48 -61.49
C THR A 738 -37.94 -6.59 -62.51
N GLN A 739 -36.68 -6.91 -62.82
CA GLN A 739 -36.32 -8.00 -63.74
C GLN A 739 -36.64 -9.38 -63.12
N SER A 740 -36.39 -9.57 -61.82
CA SER A 740 -36.77 -10.79 -61.09
C SER A 740 -38.29 -11.01 -61.10
N GLN A 741 -39.09 -9.94 -60.93
CA GLN A 741 -40.55 -10.01 -61.04
C GLN A 741 -41.00 -10.41 -62.44
N LYS A 742 -40.41 -9.84 -63.51
CA LYS A 742 -40.69 -10.25 -64.89
C LYS A 742 -40.31 -11.70 -65.20
N ILE A 743 -39.20 -12.19 -64.65
CA ILE A 743 -38.81 -13.60 -64.77
C ILE A 743 -39.84 -14.50 -64.08
N ALA A 744 -40.32 -14.12 -62.90
CA ALA A 744 -41.37 -14.86 -62.19
C ALA A 744 -42.70 -14.88 -62.97
N GLU A 745 -43.10 -13.76 -63.58
CA GLU A 745 -44.27 -13.69 -64.45
C GLU A 745 -44.13 -14.59 -65.70
N LEU A 746 -42.97 -14.60 -66.35
CA LEU A 746 -42.69 -15.46 -67.50
C LEU A 746 -42.64 -16.96 -67.11
N GLN A 747 -42.17 -17.28 -65.90
CA GLN A 747 -42.21 -18.64 -65.35
C GLN A 747 -43.65 -19.09 -65.06
N ASN A 748 -44.48 -18.22 -64.48
CA ASN A 748 -45.90 -18.48 -64.25
C ASN A 748 -46.69 -18.62 -65.56
N ALA A 749 -46.39 -17.81 -66.59
CA ALA A 749 -46.98 -17.93 -67.92
C ALA A 749 -46.58 -19.25 -68.62
N ARG A 750 -45.38 -19.78 -68.36
CA ARG A 750 -44.92 -21.09 -68.83
C ARG A 750 -45.70 -22.24 -68.16
N GLU A 751 -45.98 -22.14 -66.87
CA GLU A 751 -46.80 -23.14 -66.15
C GLU A 751 -48.28 -23.09 -66.57
N GLY A 752 -48.81 -21.90 -66.85
CA GLY A 752 -50.17 -21.72 -67.38
C GLY A 752 -50.37 -22.36 -68.77
N LYS A 753 -49.41 -22.22 -69.69
CA LYS A 753 -49.50 -22.79 -71.05
C LYS A 753 -49.12 -24.26 -71.16
N ARG A 754 -48.52 -24.88 -70.13
CA ARG A 754 -48.30 -26.33 -70.07
C ARG A 754 -49.60 -27.13 -69.93
N LYS A 755 -50.71 -26.47 -69.55
CA LYS A 755 -52.06 -27.05 -69.48
C LYS A 755 -52.87 -26.94 -70.79
N SER A 756 -52.40 -26.15 -71.76
CA SER A 756 -53.04 -25.97 -73.07
C SER A 756 -52.08 -26.43 -74.16
N GLY A 757 -52.14 -27.71 -74.54
CA GLY A 757 -51.26 -28.31 -75.54
C GLY A 757 -51.21 -27.50 -76.84
N GLY A 758 -50.06 -26.89 -77.12
CA GLY A 758 -49.79 -26.13 -78.33
C GLY A 758 -48.29 -25.89 -78.46
N GLY A 759 -47.68 -26.50 -79.47
CA GLY A 759 -46.24 -26.48 -79.69
C GLY A 759 -45.70 -25.09 -80.01
N LEU A 760 -44.74 -24.64 -79.19
CA LEU A 760 -43.70 -23.69 -79.58
C LEU A 760 -42.53 -23.76 -78.58
N GLU A 761 -41.91 -24.93 -78.44
CA GLU A 761 -40.75 -25.12 -77.53
C GLU A 761 -39.46 -24.42 -78.00
N GLN A 762 -39.43 -23.82 -79.20
CA GLN A 762 -38.20 -23.22 -79.75
C GLN A 762 -37.99 -21.73 -79.41
N PHE A 763 -39.04 -20.96 -79.09
CA PHE A 763 -38.90 -19.51 -78.84
C PHE A 763 -38.70 -19.13 -77.36
N VAL A 764 -39.21 -19.93 -76.42
CA VAL A 764 -39.12 -19.64 -74.97
C VAL A 764 -37.75 -20.02 -74.40
N GLY A 765 -37.10 -21.07 -74.95
CA GLY A 765 -35.75 -21.47 -74.55
C GLY A 765 -34.69 -20.42 -74.86
N ALA A 766 -34.81 -19.72 -75.99
CA ALA A 766 -33.89 -18.66 -76.38
C ALA A 766 -34.02 -17.40 -75.49
N ALA A 767 -35.24 -17.01 -75.12
CA ALA A 767 -35.47 -15.84 -74.26
C ALA A 767 -35.01 -16.07 -72.80
N VAL A 768 -35.24 -17.27 -72.26
CA VAL A 768 -34.77 -17.64 -70.91
C VAL A 768 -33.26 -17.84 -70.87
N GLY A 769 -32.66 -18.41 -71.94
CA GLY A 769 -31.22 -18.52 -72.10
C GLY A 769 -30.52 -17.17 -72.24
N ALA A 770 -31.10 -16.23 -73.00
CA ALA A 770 -30.59 -14.86 -73.13
C ALA A 770 -30.63 -14.13 -71.79
N ALA A 771 -31.74 -14.21 -71.05
CA ALA A 771 -31.87 -13.58 -69.73
C ALA A 771 -30.91 -14.19 -68.68
N ALA A 772 -30.69 -15.51 -68.70
CA ALA A 772 -29.72 -16.18 -67.82
C ALA A 772 -28.27 -15.82 -68.16
N ALA A 773 -27.93 -15.63 -69.44
CA ALA A 773 -26.62 -15.18 -69.87
C ALA A 773 -26.36 -13.71 -69.50
N THR A 774 -27.37 -12.83 -69.62
CA THR A 774 -27.27 -11.44 -69.16
C THR A 774 -27.16 -11.36 -67.64
N PHE A 775 -27.89 -12.20 -66.89
CA PHE A 775 -27.80 -12.28 -65.44
C PHE A 775 -26.45 -12.84 -64.96
N ALA A 776 -25.89 -13.84 -65.65
CA ALA A 776 -24.55 -14.38 -65.38
C ALA A 776 -23.44 -13.36 -65.67
N TYR A 777 -23.57 -12.56 -66.74
CA TYR A 777 -22.66 -11.46 -67.05
C TYR A 777 -22.73 -10.35 -65.99
N LEU A 778 -23.93 -9.92 -65.58
CA LEU A 778 -24.11 -8.95 -64.49
C LEU A 778 -23.59 -9.45 -63.14
N MET A 779 -23.79 -10.74 -62.81
CA MET A 779 -23.27 -11.34 -61.58
C MET A 779 -21.74 -11.50 -61.60
N SER A 780 -21.13 -11.70 -62.77
CA SER A 780 -19.68 -11.68 -62.93
C SER A 780 -19.08 -10.28 -62.81
N ASP A 781 -19.77 -9.24 -63.30
CA ASP A 781 -19.37 -7.83 -63.14
C ASP A 781 -19.53 -7.35 -61.68
N LEU A 782 -20.56 -7.83 -60.96
CA LEU A 782 -20.74 -7.64 -59.51
C LEU A 782 -19.65 -8.34 -58.68
N ARG A 783 -19.21 -9.55 -59.09
CA ARG A 783 -18.08 -10.26 -58.45
C ARG A 783 -16.73 -9.56 -58.69
N LEU A 784 -16.53 -8.98 -59.87
CA LEU A 784 -15.33 -8.17 -60.16
C LEU A 784 -15.30 -6.86 -59.37
N LYS A 785 -16.47 -6.27 -59.07
CA LYS A 785 -16.58 -5.04 -58.26
C LYS A 785 -16.59 -5.29 -56.74
N GLN A 786 -17.04 -6.47 -56.28
CA GLN A 786 -16.86 -6.91 -54.89
C GLN A 786 -15.41 -7.32 -54.57
N ASN A 787 -14.58 -7.60 -55.58
CA ASN A 787 -13.13 -7.82 -55.41
C ASN A 787 -12.30 -6.53 -55.31
N ILE A 788 -12.88 -5.33 -55.47
CA ILE A 788 -12.20 -4.07 -55.14
C ILE A 788 -12.32 -3.76 -53.62
N THR A 789 -13.19 -4.47 -52.90
CA THR A 789 -13.32 -4.37 -51.43
C THR A 789 -12.48 -5.40 -50.65
N THR A 790 -11.63 -6.19 -51.30
CA THR A 790 -10.75 -7.14 -50.60
C THR A 790 -9.34 -7.19 -51.19
N LEU A 791 -8.45 -6.39 -50.61
CA LEU A 791 -6.98 -6.54 -50.60
C LEU A 791 -6.49 -6.19 -49.16
N PRO A 792 -5.33 -6.71 -48.71
CA PRO A 792 -5.25 -7.80 -47.73
C PRO A 792 -4.97 -7.38 -46.27
N HIS A 793 -5.41 -8.23 -45.34
CA HIS A 793 -5.14 -8.23 -43.89
C HIS A 793 -3.68 -8.59 -43.53
N SER A 794 -2.68 -8.02 -44.21
CA SER A 794 -1.26 -8.27 -43.91
C SER A 794 -0.39 -7.03 -44.10
N GLU A 795 -0.64 -5.98 -43.31
CA GLU A 795 0.35 -4.92 -43.07
C GLU A 795 0.07 -4.12 -41.77
N TYR A 796 -0.48 -4.78 -40.74
CA TYR A 796 -0.67 -4.19 -39.39
C TYR A 796 0.42 -4.57 -38.39
N ASP A 797 1.65 -4.81 -38.87
CA ASP A 797 2.82 -5.01 -38.01
C ASP A 797 3.80 -3.82 -37.99
N ASN A 798 3.46 -2.67 -38.59
CA ASN A 798 4.32 -1.47 -38.52
C ASN A 798 3.54 -0.16 -38.39
N ILE A 799 2.81 0.03 -37.28
CA ILE A 799 2.51 1.38 -36.75
C ILE A 799 2.73 1.35 -35.23
N CYS A 800 3.99 1.38 -34.81
CA CYS A 800 4.39 1.62 -33.42
C CYS A 800 5.30 2.85 -33.27
N LEU A 801 5.31 3.74 -34.27
CA LEU A 801 6.07 4.99 -34.27
C LEU A 801 5.22 6.12 -34.86
N GLN A 802 4.29 6.66 -34.06
CA GLN A 802 3.86 8.07 -34.04
C GLN A 802 2.72 8.23 -33.01
N GLU A 803 3.08 8.28 -31.73
CA GLU A 803 2.20 8.81 -30.66
C GLU A 803 2.84 10.07 -30.06
N ASP A 804 3.15 11.03 -30.92
CA ASP A 804 3.45 12.43 -30.55
C ASP A 804 2.50 13.41 -31.28
N SER A 805 1.24 13.02 -31.54
CA SER A 805 0.19 13.97 -31.96
C SER A 805 -1.22 13.75 -31.38
N VAL A 806 -1.44 12.73 -30.52
CA VAL A 806 -2.75 12.52 -29.86
C VAL A 806 -2.93 13.34 -28.57
N LEU A 807 -1.97 14.22 -28.24
CA LEU A 807 -2.11 15.15 -27.11
C LEU A 807 -2.79 16.49 -27.47
N LEU A 808 -3.21 16.68 -28.73
CA LEU A 808 -3.91 17.90 -29.15
C LEU A 808 -5.26 17.68 -29.85
N SER A 809 -5.64 16.44 -30.19
CA SER A 809 -6.98 16.12 -30.75
C SER A 809 -7.97 15.58 -29.71
N ALA A 810 -7.56 15.34 -28.46
CA ALA A 810 -8.47 15.01 -27.35
C ALA A 810 -9.18 16.22 -26.72
N VAL A 811 -9.02 17.43 -27.30
CA VAL A 811 -9.67 18.67 -26.83
C VAL A 811 -10.97 18.99 -27.57
N VAL A 812 -11.30 18.32 -28.68
CA VAL A 812 -12.60 18.51 -29.35
C VAL A 812 -13.12 17.20 -29.96
N MET A 813 -13.66 16.33 -29.12
CA MET A 813 -14.95 15.62 -29.31
C MET A 813 -15.34 14.93 -27.98
N GLU A 814 -15.49 15.72 -26.91
CA GLU A 814 -16.46 15.40 -25.86
C GLU A 814 -17.83 15.93 -26.32
N ARG A 815 -18.56 15.10 -27.05
CA ARG A 815 -20.03 15.09 -27.07
C ARG A 815 -20.38 13.59 -27.01
N THR A 816 -20.35 12.98 -25.84
CA THR A 816 -21.41 13.09 -24.84
C THR A 816 -20.87 12.73 -23.44
N VAL A 817 -20.19 13.67 -22.79
CA VAL A 817 -20.13 13.68 -21.31
C VAL A 817 -21.08 14.78 -20.89
N GLY A 818 -22.11 14.41 -20.12
CA GLY A 818 -22.99 15.39 -19.49
C GLY A 818 -22.15 16.35 -18.66
N VAL A 819 -22.04 17.60 -19.10
CA VAL A 819 -21.49 18.68 -18.29
C VAL A 819 -22.35 18.76 -17.04
N SER A 820 -21.83 18.30 -15.89
CA SER A 820 -22.48 18.55 -14.60
C SER A 820 -22.38 20.06 -14.36
N LEU A 821 -23.50 20.75 -14.53
CA LEU A 821 -23.59 22.20 -14.36
C LEU A 821 -23.36 22.59 -12.89
N ALA A 822 -22.95 23.83 -12.63
CA ALA A 822 -22.42 24.21 -11.32
C ALA A 822 -23.50 24.26 -10.22
N ASN A 823 -24.76 24.47 -10.59
CA ASN A 823 -25.88 24.60 -9.66
C ASN A 823 -27.23 24.39 -10.39
N CYS A 824 -28.31 24.31 -9.63
CA CYS A 824 -29.66 24.12 -10.17
C CYS A 824 -30.13 25.26 -11.10
N ALA A 825 -29.64 26.50 -10.92
CA ALA A 825 -30.00 27.62 -11.78
C ALA A 825 -29.38 27.50 -13.18
N GLU A 826 -28.16 26.98 -13.28
CA GLU A 826 -27.54 26.63 -14.56
C GLU A 826 -28.25 25.45 -15.22
N LEU A 827 -28.63 24.43 -14.45
CA LEU A 827 -29.46 23.30 -14.95
C LEU A 827 -30.78 23.80 -15.54
N TYR A 828 -31.44 24.73 -14.84
CA TYR A 828 -32.70 25.34 -15.30
C TYR A 828 -32.51 26.09 -16.63
N LYS A 829 -31.47 26.92 -16.73
CA LYS A 829 -31.11 27.64 -17.97
C LYS A 829 -30.75 26.71 -19.12
N ALA A 830 -30.18 25.54 -18.81
CA ALA A 830 -29.86 24.50 -19.78
C ALA A 830 -31.08 23.66 -20.22
N GLY A 831 -32.30 24.00 -19.75
CA GLY A 831 -33.55 23.34 -20.15
C GLY A 831 -34.04 22.25 -19.20
N ASN A 832 -33.35 21.99 -18.08
CA ASN A 832 -33.81 21.06 -17.06
C ASN A 832 -34.80 21.75 -16.11
N THR A 833 -36.04 21.91 -16.57
CA THR A 833 -37.10 22.64 -15.86
C THR A 833 -37.98 21.79 -14.94
N THR A 834 -37.71 20.49 -14.82
CA THR A 834 -38.44 19.60 -13.90
C THR A 834 -37.74 19.53 -12.54
N SER A 835 -38.50 19.62 -11.45
CA SER A 835 -37.94 19.47 -10.10
C SER A 835 -37.54 18.02 -9.84
N GLY A 836 -36.39 17.79 -9.21
CA GLY A 836 -35.85 16.44 -9.01
C GLY A 836 -34.43 16.43 -8.49
N VAL A 837 -33.84 15.24 -8.36
CA VAL A 837 -32.45 15.08 -7.95
C VAL A 837 -31.55 15.20 -9.18
N TYR A 838 -30.56 16.09 -9.10
CA TYR A 838 -29.58 16.33 -10.15
C TYR A 838 -28.17 16.32 -9.58
N THR A 839 -27.22 15.89 -10.40
CA THR A 839 -25.80 15.95 -10.08
C THR A 839 -25.21 17.29 -10.53
N ILE A 840 -24.62 18.04 -9.60
CA ILE A 840 -23.98 19.35 -9.86
C ILE A 840 -22.50 19.34 -9.47
N ASN A 841 -21.71 20.26 -10.04
CA ASN A 841 -20.29 20.42 -9.70
C ASN A 841 -19.93 21.91 -9.49
N PRO A 842 -20.16 22.47 -8.29
CA PRO A 842 -20.11 23.93 -8.05
C PRO A 842 -18.75 24.59 -8.23
N ASP A 843 -17.66 23.86 -7.97
CA ASP A 843 -16.30 24.41 -7.85
C ASP A 843 -15.26 23.65 -8.69
N GLY A 844 -15.70 22.65 -9.47
CA GLY A 844 -14.86 21.77 -10.28
C GLY A 844 -14.07 20.73 -9.47
N VAL A 845 -14.27 20.64 -8.15
CA VAL A 845 -13.49 19.76 -7.26
C VAL A 845 -14.15 18.38 -7.07
N GLY A 846 -15.44 18.24 -7.38
CA GLY A 846 -16.15 16.95 -7.30
C GLY A 846 -17.67 17.10 -7.37
N ALA A 847 -18.32 16.32 -8.22
CA ALA A 847 -19.76 16.38 -8.38
C ALA A 847 -20.51 15.75 -7.19
N PHE A 848 -21.70 16.23 -6.89
CA PHE A 848 -22.59 15.61 -5.90
C PHE A 848 -24.05 15.91 -6.24
N ASP A 849 -24.92 15.03 -5.74
CA ASP A 849 -26.35 15.16 -5.96
C ASP A 849 -26.98 16.22 -5.06
N VAL A 850 -27.95 16.93 -5.61
CA VAL A 850 -28.80 17.89 -4.92
C VAL A 850 -30.23 17.75 -5.42
N TYR A 851 -31.20 18.12 -4.59
CA TYR A 851 -32.56 18.34 -5.07
C TYR A 851 -32.67 19.74 -5.65
N CYS A 852 -33.02 19.84 -6.94
CA CYS A 852 -33.33 21.09 -7.62
C CYS A 852 -34.83 21.32 -7.60
N ASP A 853 -35.26 22.42 -6.97
CA ASP A 853 -36.61 22.96 -7.15
C ASP A 853 -36.59 23.92 -8.35
N GLN A 854 -37.20 23.46 -9.43
CA GLN A 854 -37.28 24.15 -10.70
C GLN A 854 -38.61 24.87 -10.92
N ASN A 855 -39.52 24.82 -9.94
CA ASN A 855 -40.87 25.37 -10.07
C ASN A 855 -41.05 26.64 -9.22
N THR A 856 -40.56 26.64 -7.99
CA THR A 856 -40.82 27.72 -7.04
C THR A 856 -40.10 29.02 -7.44
N ALA A 857 -40.82 30.15 -7.40
CA ALA A 857 -40.27 31.50 -7.63
C ALA A 857 -39.38 31.64 -8.88
N GLY A 858 -39.73 30.97 -9.98
CA GLY A 858 -39.00 31.03 -11.25
C GLY A 858 -37.91 29.96 -11.45
N GLY A 859 -37.79 29.01 -10.52
CA GLY A 859 -36.91 27.85 -10.63
C GLY A 859 -35.43 28.14 -10.38
N GLY A 860 -34.60 27.08 -10.38
CA GLY A 860 -33.16 27.16 -10.20
C GLY A 860 -32.69 27.03 -8.74
N TRP A 861 -33.55 26.63 -7.82
CA TRP A 861 -33.22 26.57 -6.39
C TRP A 861 -32.56 25.24 -6.03
N THR A 862 -31.43 25.31 -5.33
CA THR A 862 -30.77 24.13 -4.75
C THR A 862 -31.25 23.96 -3.30
N VAL A 863 -32.01 22.90 -3.03
CA VAL A 863 -32.56 22.66 -1.69
C VAL A 863 -31.46 22.09 -0.79
N ILE A 864 -31.10 22.83 0.26
CA ILE A 864 -30.03 22.43 1.21
C ILE A 864 -30.57 21.76 2.48
N GLN A 865 -31.85 21.96 2.78
CA GLN A 865 -32.55 21.44 3.95
C GLN A 865 -34.02 21.23 3.59
N ARG A 866 -34.63 20.13 4.03
CA ARG A 866 -36.07 19.92 3.91
C ARG A 866 -36.64 19.16 5.11
N ARG A 867 -37.74 19.67 5.67
CA ARG A 867 -38.55 19.06 6.74
C ARG A 867 -40.00 18.90 6.24
N LEU A 868 -40.62 17.76 6.51
CA LEU A 868 -41.95 17.41 6.00
C LEU A 868 -42.78 16.71 7.08
N ASP A 869 -42.25 15.64 7.66
CA ASP A 869 -43.02 14.67 8.43
C ASP A 869 -42.29 14.15 9.68
N GLY A 870 -41.07 14.59 9.97
CA GLY A 870 -40.29 14.12 11.12
C GLY A 870 -39.72 12.70 10.98
N SER A 871 -39.76 12.10 9.78
CA SER A 871 -39.19 10.77 9.50
C SER A 871 -37.68 10.69 9.74
N VAL A 872 -36.97 11.82 9.70
CA VAL A 872 -35.53 11.90 9.95
C VAL A 872 -35.25 12.67 11.24
N ASP A 873 -34.46 12.06 12.13
CA ASP A 873 -33.96 12.75 13.33
C ASP A 873 -32.87 13.77 12.96
N PHE A 874 -33.10 15.05 13.31
CA PHE A 874 -32.16 16.16 13.12
C PHE A 874 -31.31 16.44 14.38
N ASN A 875 -31.51 15.75 15.52
CA ASN A 875 -30.65 15.89 16.70
C ASN A 875 -29.33 15.11 16.55
N ARG A 876 -28.50 15.54 15.60
CA ARG A 876 -27.32 14.82 15.11
C ARG A 876 -25.99 15.44 15.56
N SER A 877 -24.90 14.68 15.36
CA SER A 877 -23.54 15.09 15.72
C SER A 877 -22.93 16.09 14.74
N TRP A 878 -21.79 16.70 15.09
CA TRP A 878 -21.00 17.56 14.20
C TRP A 878 -20.62 16.84 12.90
N CYS A 879 -20.23 15.57 13.03
CA CYS A 879 -19.81 14.75 11.89
C CYS A 879 -20.96 14.53 10.90
N ASP A 880 -22.18 14.32 11.40
CA ASP A 880 -23.37 14.12 10.58
C ASP A 880 -23.74 15.42 9.84
N TYR A 881 -23.77 16.56 10.55
CA TYR A 881 -24.06 17.86 9.95
C TYR A 881 -23.00 18.30 8.93
N LYS A 882 -21.75 17.89 9.13
CA LYS A 882 -20.64 18.12 8.20
C LYS A 882 -20.85 17.41 6.87
N HIS A 883 -21.17 16.11 6.88
CA HIS A 883 -21.28 15.28 5.66
C HIS A 883 -22.68 15.28 5.02
N GLY A 884 -23.71 15.58 5.81
CA GLY A 884 -25.12 15.50 5.41
C GLY A 884 -25.78 14.18 5.83
N PHE A 885 -27.11 14.19 5.95
CA PHE A 885 -27.91 13.03 6.34
C PHE A 885 -29.35 13.16 5.81
N GLY A 886 -30.09 12.04 5.80
CA GLY A 886 -31.46 11.98 5.30
C GLY A 886 -31.56 11.54 3.83
N ASN A 887 -32.74 11.70 3.23
CA ASN A 887 -33.04 11.29 1.86
C ASN A 887 -33.49 12.49 1.03
N MET A 888 -32.87 12.72 -0.14
CA MET A 888 -33.21 13.84 -1.03
C MET A 888 -34.63 13.78 -1.60
N SER A 889 -35.29 12.62 -1.54
CA SER A 889 -36.72 12.45 -1.85
C SER A 889 -37.65 12.60 -0.63
N GLY A 890 -37.10 12.75 0.58
CA GLY A 890 -37.83 12.98 1.84
C GLY A 890 -37.22 14.13 2.66
N GLU A 891 -37.05 13.96 3.98
CA GLU A 891 -36.33 14.93 4.82
C GLU A 891 -34.81 14.75 4.74
N TYR A 892 -34.06 15.84 4.66
CA TYR A 892 -32.60 15.78 4.65
C TYR A 892 -31.92 17.10 5.01
N TRP A 893 -30.64 16.97 5.36
CA TRP A 893 -29.66 18.05 5.44
C TRP A 893 -28.51 17.76 4.47
N LEU A 894 -28.21 18.69 3.57
CA LEU A 894 -27.25 18.46 2.47
C LEU A 894 -25.82 18.19 2.97
N GLY A 895 -25.42 18.83 4.07
CA GLY A 895 -24.08 18.76 4.66
C GLY A 895 -23.31 20.07 4.54
N LEU A 896 -22.70 20.53 5.63
CA LEU A 896 -21.99 21.81 5.71
C LEU A 896 -20.81 21.90 4.74
N ASP A 897 -20.11 20.79 4.47
CA ASP A 897 -19.02 20.78 3.47
C ASP A 897 -19.57 21.08 2.05
N LYS A 898 -20.73 20.53 1.70
CA LYS A 898 -21.37 20.77 0.40
C LYS A 898 -21.97 22.17 0.33
N ILE A 899 -22.60 22.66 1.41
CA ILE A 899 -23.17 24.00 1.47
C ILE A 899 -22.07 25.08 1.40
N ASN A 900 -20.93 24.89 2.06
CA ASN A 900 -19.78 25.78 1.90
C ASN A 900 -19.29 25.84 0.44
N ARG A 901 -19.17 24.68 -0.23
CA ARG A 901 -18.78 24.61 -1.65
C ARG A 901 -19.75 25.33 -2.57
N LEU A 902 -21.05 25.22 -2.30
CA LEU A 902 -22.10 25.95 -3.04
C LEU A 902 -22.01 27.46 -2.85
N THR A 903 -21.66 27.91 -1.64
CA THR A 903 -21.90 29.30 -1.23
C THR A 903 -20.67 30.19 -1.15
N TRP A 904 -19.46 29.61 -1.09
CA TRP A 904 -18.25 30.39 -0.85
C TRP A 904 -17.78 31.23 -2.05
N ARG A 905 -17.99 30.76 -3.28
CA ARG A 905 -17.47 31.41 -4.51
C ARG A 905 -18.49 32.27 -5.25
N THR A 906 -19.77 32.00 -5.06
CA THR A 906 -20.88 32.65 -5.76
C THR A 906 -21.75 33.39 -4.76
N LYS A 907 -22.25 34.57 -5.15
CA LYS A 907 -23.24 35.30 -4.35
C LYS A 907 -24.58 34.61 -4.53
N ASN A 908 -24.98 33.80 -3.56
CA ASN A 908 -26.26 33.09 -3.58
C ASN A 908 -27.27 33.78 -2.67
N LYS A 909 -28.53 33.77 -3.08
CA LYS A 909 -29.67 34.14 -2.23
C LYS A 909 -30.12 32.93 -1.43
N LEU A 910 -30.69 33.16 -0.25
CA LEU A 910 -31.39 32.13 0.52
C LEU A 910 -32.89 32.40 0.45
N ARG A 911 -33.67 31.35 0.21
CA ARG A 911 -35.13 31.37 0.36
C ARG A 911 -35.51 30.33 1.40
N VAL A 912 -36.39 30.70 2.32
CA VAL A 912 -36.95 29.84 3.36
C VAL A 912 -38.46 29.80 3.15
N ASP A 913 -38.98 28.65 2.75
CA ASP A 913 -40.41 28.39 2.63
C ASP A 913 -40.89 27.61 3.86
N LEU A 914 -41.95 28.10 4.49
CA LEU A 914 -42.56 27.48 5.67
C LEU A 914 -44.00 27.09 5.34
N GLU A 915 -44.49 26.04 5.99
CA GLU A 915 -45.90 25.68 5.95
C GLU A 915 -46.40 25.43 7.38
N PHE A 916 -47.50 26.07 7.75
CA PHE A 916 -48.17 25.77 9.00
C PHE A 916 -49.69 25.84 8.85
N ARG A 917 -50.40 25.18 9.76
CA ARG A 917 -51.87 25.17 9.79
C ARG A 917 -52.38 25.90 11.04
N VAL A 918 -53.21 26.93 10.84
CA VAL A 918 -53.95 27.61 11.91
C VAL A 918 -55.43 27.54 11.58
N ASN A 919 -56.25 27.07 12.52
CA ASN A 919 -57.71 26.95 12.35
C ASN A 919 -58.12 26.22 11.05
N GLN A 920 -57.44 25.12 10.74
CA GLN A 920 -57.62 24.32 9.49
C GLN A 920 -57.25 25.02 8.17
N LYS A 921 -56.80 26.28 8.20
CA LYS A 921 -56.23 26.97 7.04
C LYS A 921 -54.73 26.73 6.98
N VAL A 922 -54.23 26.31 5.82
CA VAL A 922 -52.79 26.18 5.56
C VAL A 922 -52.25 27.54 5.13
N HIS A 923 -51.14 27.94 5.73
CA HIS A 923 -50.40 29.15 5.44
C HIS A 923 -49.02 28.75 4.93
N HIS A 924 -48.55 29.43 3.88
CA HIS A 924 -47.25 29.17 3.26
C HIS A 924 -46.36 30.42 3.25
N PRO A 925 -45.97 30.98 4.42
CA PRO A 925 -45.16 32.17 4.41
C PRO A 925 -43.72 31.85 4.00
N TYR A 926 -43.03 32.84 3.45
CA TYR A 926 -41.64 32.70 3.03
C TYR A 926 -40.79 33.91 3.42
N ALA A 927 -39.47 33.74 3.42
CA ALA A 927 -38.48 34.81 3.55
C ALA A 927 -37.32 34.61 2.58
N GLU A 928 -36.90 35.68 1.89
CA GLU A 928 -35.75 35.70 1.00
C GLU A 928 -34.67 36.65 1.49
N TYR A 929 -33.41 36.20 1.50
CA TYR A 929 -32.23 36.97 1.89
C TYR A 929 -31.30 37.15 0.69
N ASN A 930 -30.74 38.35 0.55
CA ASN A 930 -29.94 38.72 -0.63
C ASN A 930 -28.54 38.07 -0.69
N LEU A 931 -28.07 37.51 0.43
CA LEU A 931 -26.78 36.83 0.54
C LEU A 931 -26.84 35.69 1.56
N PHE A 932 -26.31 34.53 1.19
CA PHE A 932 -26.10 33.41 2.10
C PHE A 932 -24.78 32.74 1.81
N VAL A 933 -23.88 32.75 2.80
CA VAL A 933 -22.57 32.10 2.74
C VAL A 933 -22.32 31.34 4.02
N VAL A 934 -21.88 30.09 3.88
CA VAL A 934 -21.37 29.29 4.98
C VAL A 934 -19.86 29.24 4.85
N GLU A 935 -19.12 29.67 5.87
CA GLU A 935 -17.65 29.67 5.84
C GLU A 935 -17.06 28.25 5.95
N SER A 936 -15.73 28.12 5.86
CA SER A 936 -15.06 26.82 5.94
C SER A 936 -15.06 26.24 7.36
N GLU A 937 -14.73 24.95 7.47
CA GLU A 937 -14.60 24.28 8.77
C GLU A 937 -13.59 24.95 9.71
N LEU A 938 -12.52 25.55 9.17
CA LEU A 938 -11.52 26.29 9.96
C LEU A 938 -12.14 27.47 10.71
N LYS A 939 -13.27 27.97 10.22
CA LYS A 939 -14.07 29.02 10.85
C LYS A 939 -15.39 28.48 11.41
N ASN A 940 -15.44 27.17 11.73
CA ASN A 940 -16.59 26.47 12.29
C ASN A 940 -17.89 26.69 11.51
N TYR A 941 -17.79 26.74 10.17
CA TYR A 941 -18.93 26.96 9.27
C TYR A 941 -19.79 28.17 9.63
N SER A 942 -19.15 29.28 10.06
CA SER A 942 -19.87 30.49 10.46
C SER A 942 -20.78 31.01 9.33
N LEU A 943 -21.97 31.48 9.69
CA LEU A 943 -22.96 32.00 8.75
C LEU A 943 -22.65 33.45 8.40
N ILE A 944 -22.72 33.81 7.12
CA ILE A 944 -22.81 35.19 6.66
C ILE A 944 -24.13 35.30 5.91
N ILE A 945 -25.06 36.07 6.48
CA ILE A 945 -26.38 36.31 5.89
C ILE A 945 -26.55 37.81 5.65
N GLY A 946 -27.13 38.14 4.51
CA GLY A 946 -27.45 39.52 4.14
C GLY A 946 -28.85 39.92 4.59
N GLU A 947 -29.30 41.09 4.15
CA GLU A 947 -30.62 41.65 4.52
C GLU A 947 -31.76 40.84 3.88
N MET A 948 -32.88 40.72 4.61
CA MET A 948 -34.11 40.14 4.07
C MET A 948 -34.66 41.05 2.96
N SER A 949 -34.73 40.52 1.75
CA SER A 949 -35.20 41.26 0.58
C SER A 949 -36.72 41.27 0.43
N THR A 950 -37.40 40.13 0.62
CA THR A 950 -38.86 40.01 0.51
C THR A 950 -39.36 38.83 1.35
N GLY A 951 -40.66 38.79 1.63
CA GLY A 951 -41.30 37.68 2.35
C GLY A 951 -42.27 38.14 3.44
N ASP A 952 -43.24 37.30 3.75
CA ASP A 952 -44.28 37.50 4.78
C ASP A 952 -44.02 36.68 6.06
N ALA A 953 -42.93 35.91 6.12
CA ALA A 953 -42.49 35.19 7.33
C ALA A 953 -41.77 36.08 8.37
N GLY A 954 -41.28 37.26 7.96
CA GLY A 954 -40.44 38.14 8.77
C GLY A 954 -38.96 37.70 8.86
N ASP A 955 -38.09 38.59 9.36
CA ASP A 955 -36.66 38.29 9.56
C ASP A 955 -36.45 37.56 10.89
N SER A 956 -35.83 36.38 10.84
CA SER A 956 -35.44 35.60 12.01
C SER A 956 -34.04 35.00 11.87
N PHE A 957 -33.23 35.58 10.98
CA PHE A 957 -31.81 35.25 10.79
C PHE A 957 -30.88 36.41 11.16
N ASP A 958 -31.42 37.62 11.37
CA ASP A 958 -30.72 38.83 11.79
C ASP A 958 -29.71 38.59 12.94
N TYR A 959 -30.12 37.90 14.01
CA TYR A 959 -29.24 37.59 15.14
C TYR A 959 -28.21 36.50 14.83
N ASN A 960 -28.46 35.62 13.84
CA ASN A 960 -27.60 34.49 13.50
C ASN A 960 -26.41 34.87 12.60
N ASN A 961 -26.33 36.12 12.13
CA ASN A 961 -25.23 36.58 11.29
C ASN A 961 -23.89 36.51 12.04
N LYS A 962 -22.87 35.94 11.38
CA LYS A 962 -21.52 35.66 11.92
C LYS A 962 -21.48 34.64 13.06
N ALA A 963 -22.60 34.04 13.44
CA ALA A 963 -22.62 32.98 14.43
C ALA A 963 -21.98 31.70 13.87
N ARG A 964 -21.33 30.93 14.75
CA ARG A 964 -20.74 29.62 14.41
C ARG A 964 -21.83 28.56 14.38
N PHE A 965 -21.66 27.53 13.56
CA PHE A 965 -22.56 26.38 13.63
C PHE A 965 -22.25 25.57 14.89
N LEU A 966 -23.28 25.14 15.63
CA LEU A 966 -23.13 24.35 16.85
C LEU A 966 -23.98 23.09 16.77
N THR A 967 -23.46 21.99 17.32
CA THR A 967 -24.16 20.70 17.50
C THR A 967 -24.02 20.26 18.96
N ARG A 968 -24.81 19.27 19.40
CA ARG A 968 -24.80 18.79 20.80
C ARG A 968 -23.42 18.37 21.33
N ASP A 969 -22.55 17.89 20.43
CA ASP A 969 -21.19 17.41 20.70
C ASP A 969 -20.11 18.48 20.42
N LYS A 970 -20.50 19.66 19.94
CA LYS A 970 -19.61 20.79 19.64
C LYS A 970 -20.27 22.13 19.97
N ASP A 971 -20.73 22.26 21.22
CA ASP A 971 -21.21 23.52 21.80
C ASP A 971 -20.16 24.04 22.81
N GLU A 972 -19.44 25.10 22.42
CA GLU A 972 -18.40 25.73 23.25
C GLU A 972 -18.97 26.78 24.21
N TYR A 973 -20.28 27.08 24.13
CA TYR A 973 -20.90 28.15 24.91
C TYR A 973 -21.66 27.61 26.13
N LYS A 974 -21.69 28.39 27.21
CA LYS A 974 -22.32 28.01 28.49
C LYS A 974 -23.85 27.90 28.42
N HIS A 975 -24.48 28.42 27.37
CA HIS A 975 -25.95 28.45 27.23
C HIS A 975 -26.55 27.15 26.68
N GLN A 976 -25.74 26.18 26.23
CA GLN A 976 -26.18 24.83 25.80
C GLN A 976 -27.35 24.83 24.81
N CYS A 977 -27.34 25.74 23.84
CA CYS A 977 -28.44 25.91 22.90
C CYS A 977 -28.55 24.68 21.99
N ALA A 978 -27.40 24.14 21.56
CA ALA A 978 -27.39 23.01 20.66
C ALA A 978 -27.89 21.71 21.33
N THR A 979 -27.62 21.56 22.62
CA THR A 979 -28.14 20.45 23.43
C THR A 979 -29.65 20.54 23.63
N LYS A 980 -30.19 21.75 23.79
CA LYS A 980 -31.61 21.97 24.11
C LYS A 980 -32.52 22.01 22.89
N TYR A 981 -32.06 22.59 21.79
CA TYR A 981 -32.92 22.93 20.65
C TYR A 981 -32.54 22.25 19.34
N GLY A 982 -31.39 21.58 19.22
CA GLY A 982 -30.90 20.98 17.97
C GLY A 982 -29.75 21.80 17.37
N ALA A 983 -29.29 21.48 16.16
CA ALA A 983 -28.12 22.15 15.61
C ALA A 983 -28.46 23.39 14.78
N TRP A 984 -27.81 24.52 15.07
CA TRP A 984 -28.03 25.78 14.34
C TRP A 984 -26.84 26.73 14.48
N TRP A 985 -26.90 27.87 13.79
CA TRP A 985 -25.97 28.99 13.96
C TRP A 985 -26.35 29.83 15.17
N TYR A 986 -26.09 29.35 16.40
CA TYR A 986 -26.47 30.08 17.61
C TYR A 986 -25.47 31.20 17.97
N PRO A 987 -25.96 32.42 18.24
CA PRO A 987 -25.13 33.52 18.73
C PRO A 987 -24.53 33.23 20.12
N ASN A 988 -23.39 33.85 20.44
CA ASN A 988 -22.63 33.51 21.65
C ASN A 988 -23.35 33.79 22.99
N ASN A 989 -24.43 34.56 22.99
CA ASN A 989 -25.14 35.04 24.18
C ASN A 989 -26.64 34.68 24.21
N THR A 990 -27.17 33.99 23.19
CA THR A 990 -28.61 33.65 23.07
C THR A 990 -28.79 32.49 22.08
N CYS A 991 -29.90 31.76 22.14
CA CYS A 991 -30.23 30.73 21.15
C CYS A 991 -30.87 31.29 19.86
N GLY A 992 -30.86 32.61 19.66
CA GLY A 992 -31.43 33.25 18.46
C GLY A 992 -32.95 33.13 18.37
N THR A 993 -33.50 33.46 17.20
CA THR A 993 -34.95 33.53 16.92
C THR A 993 -35.43 32.48 15.91
N SER A 994 -34.52 31.74 15.26
CA SER A 994 -34.83 30.65 14.33
C SER A 994 -34.19 29.32 14.75
N ASN A 995 -34.87 28.21 14.44
CA ASN A 995 -34.37 26.86 14.75
C ASN A 995 -35.02 25.79 13.84
N LEU A 996 -34.78 25.87 12.53
CA LEU A 996 -35.44 25.00 11.53
C LEU A 996 -34.97 23.54 11.59
N ASN A 997 -33.85 23.29 12.26
CA ASN A 997 -33.27 21.96 12.49
C ASN A 997 -33.63 21.36 13.86
N GLY A 998 -34.58 21.97 14.57
CA GLY A 998 -35.04 21.44 15.85
C GLY A 998 -35.82 20.13 15.74
N GLY A 999 -36.14 19.56 16.90
CA GLY A 999 -36.99 18.37 17.01
C GLY A 999 -38.35 18.59 16.33
N PHE A 1000 -38.79 17.62 15.54
CA PHE A 1000 -40.05 17.70 14.80
C PHE A 1000 -41.23 17.53 15.77
N GLN A 1001 -42.08 18.55 15.90
CA GLN A 1001 -43.25 18.47 16.77
C GLN A 1001 -44.48 18.02 15.98
N HIS A 1002 -44.83 16.74 16.08
CA HIS A 1002 -46.16 16.29 15.67
C HIS A 1002 -47.19 16.80 16.68
N ARG A 1003 -47.97 17.84 16.35
CA ARG A 1003 -49.17 18.10 17.16
C ARG A 1003 -50.26 17.08 16.83
N LEU A 1004 -50.40 16.08 17.70
CA LEU A 1004 -51.72 15.74 18.20
C LEU A 1004 -52.24 16.98 18.96
N ARG A 1005 -53.39 17.48 18.51
CA ARG A 1005 -54.33 18.42 19.16
C ARG A 1005 -53.76 19.38 20.20
#